data_AF-A0A672VDW4-F1
#
_entry.id   AF-A0A672VDW4-F1
#
_cell.length_a   1.000
_cell.length_b   1.000
_cell.length_c   1.000
_cell.angle_alpha   90.00
_cell.angle_beta   90.00
_cell.angle_gamma   90.00
#
_symmetry.space_group_name_H-M   'P 1'
#
loop_
_entity.id
_entity.type
_entity.pdbx_description
1 polymer ?
#
loop_
_entity_poly.entity_id
_entity_poly.type
_entity_poly.pdbx_seq_one_letter_code
_entity_poly.pdbx_strand_id
1 'polypeptide(L)'
;SHMWLALLPGCRCPTPKTSYGLCSSLTCTMCIYHLPLITAVFLVLSIDNGFICDYELHELFKEANLPLPGYKVREIIQKLMIDSDKNKDGKISFEEFVYVSGVKSRDIAKTFRRAINRKEGICAIGGTSELSSEGTQHSYSEEEKYAFVNWINKALENDPDCRHVIPMNPNTDDLFNAVGDGIVLCKMINLSVPDTIDERAINKKKLTPFIIQENLNLALNSASAIGCHVVNIGAEDLREGKPHLVLGLLWQIIKIGLFADIELSRNEALAALLRDGENLEDLMKLSPEELLLRWANFHLENAGWHKINNFSADIKDSRAYFHLLHQIAPKGQKEGEPQIDINMSGFNEKDDLRRAEYMLQQADRLGCRQFVTPADVVSGNPKLNLAFVANLFNKYPALTKPENQDIDWTLLEGETREERTFRNWMNSLGVSPHVNHLYGDLQDALVILQLYEKIKVPVDWNKVNKPPYPKLGANMKKLENCNYAVDLGKHPAKFSLVGIGGQDLNDGNPTLTLALVWQLMRRYTLNVLEDLGDGQKANDDIIVSWVNQTLKEAGKSTSIQNFKDKTISTSLAVVDLIDAIQPGCINYDLVKTGHLSEDDKQNNAKYAVSMARRIGARVYALPEDLVEVKPKMVMTVFACLMGRGMKRV
;
A
#
# COMPACT_ATOMS: atom_id res chain seq x y z
N SER A 1 -55.90 -2.53 -0.90
CA SER A 1 -57.11 -2.55 -1.74
C SER A 1 -56.88 -3.55 -2.87
N HIS A 2 -57.79 -4.53 -3.01
CA HIS A 2 -58.09 -5.42 -4.16
C HIS A 2 -57.33 -5.18 -5.48
N MET A 3 -56.99 -6.13 -6.35
CA MET A 3 -57.26 -7.57 -6.55
C MET A 3 -56.67 -7.85 -7.96
N TRP A 4 -56.10 -9.03 -8.23
CA TRP A 4 -56.31 -9.84 -9.43
C TRP A 4 -55.29 -11.01 -9.48
N LEU A 5 -55.80 -12.12 -9.98
CA LEU A 5 -55.51 -13.51 -9.64
C LEU A 5 -55.08 -14.27 -10.91
N ALA A 6 -54.39 -15.39 -10.68
CA ALA A 6 -54.58 -16.71 -11.33
C ALA A 6 -53.66 -17.20 -12.47
N LEU A 7 -53.47 -18.53 -12.38
CA LEU A 7 -52.98 -19.58 -13.31
C LEU A 7 -51.56 -20.06 -12.96
N LEU A 8 -51.29 -21.27 -12.43
CA LEU A 8 -51.88 -22.62 -12.56
C LEU A 8 -51.49 -23.52 -11.33
N PRO A 9 -51.99 -24.77 -11.20
CA PRO A 9 -52.42 -25.38 -9.94
C PRO A 9 -51.56 -26.56 -9.45
N GLY A 10 -51.80 -26.96 -8.19
CA GLY A 10 -51.76 -28.37 -7.79
C GLY A 10 -50.68 -28.75 -6.77
N CYS A 11 -50.97 -28.58 -5.47
CA CYS A 11 -50.95 -29.68 -4.48
C CYS A 11 -51.42 -29.15 -3.12
N ARG A 12 -52.45 -29.78 -2.56
CA ARG A 12 -53.08 -29.44 -1.27
C ARG A 12 -52.21 -29.90 -0.09
N CYS A 13 -52.19 -29.09 0.97
CA CYS A 13 -51.61 -29.35 2.30
C CYS A 13 -52.24 -30.57 3.01
N PRO A 14 -51.68 -30.99 4.17
CA PRO A 14 -52.23 -30.45 5.42
C PRO A 14 -51.18 -30.10 6.50
N THR A 15 -51.48 -29.03 7.23
CA THR A 15 -50.84 -28.57 8.49
C THR A 15 -51.39 -29.36 9.72
N PRO A 16 -51.04 -29.02 10.98
CA PRO A 16 -49.77 -29.25 11.67
C PRO A 16 -49.97 -30.00 13.02
N LYS A 17 -49.03 -30.85 13.48
CA LYS A 17 -48.99 -31.25 14.90
C LYS A 17 -47.55 -31.41 15.42
N THR A 18 -47.34 -30.73 16.54
CA THR A 18 -46.28 -30.78 17.55
C THR A 18 -45.57 -32.13 17.77
N SER A 19 -44.24 -32.11 17.73
CA SER A 19 -43.37 -32.78 18.73
C SER A 19 -41.88 -32.40 18.50
N TYR A 20 -41.19 -32.12 19.61
CA TYR A 20 -39.76 -31.86 19.68
C TYR A 20 -38.94 -33.07 19.21
N GLY A 21 -37.91 -32.84 18.39
CA GLY A 21 -36.91 -33.85 18.05
C GLY A 21 -35.91 -33.35 17.01
N LEU A 22 -34.62 -33.50 17.30
CA LEU A 22 -33.49 -33.10 16.45
C LEU A 22 -33.67 -33.48 14.97
N CYS A 23 -33.57 -32.52 14.06
CA CYS A 23 -33.14 -32.78 12.70
C CYS A 23 -32.22 -31.66 12.19
N SER A 24 -31.02 -32.09 11.84
CA SER A 24 -29.88 -31.36 11.35
C SER A 24 -29.97 -31.04 9.86
N SER A 25 -29.40 -29.89 9.48
CA SER A 25 -28.54 -29.66 8.32
C SER A 25 -29.11 -29.76 6.88
N LEU A 26 -28.63 -28.82 6.06
CA LEU A 26 -28.33 -28.93 4.60
C LEU A 26 -29.22 -28.28 3.53
N THR A 27 -30.14 -27.37 3.84
CA THR A 27 -30.89 -26.67 2.75
C THR A 27 -30.87 -25.14 2.76
N CYS A 28 -30.05 -24.48 3.57
CA CYS A 28 -30.04 -23.00 3.60
C CYS A 28 -28.65 -22.35 3.57
N THR A 29 -27.68 -22.93 2.85
CA THR A 29 -26.35 -22.31 2.69
C THR A 29 -25.74 -22.58 1.31
N MET A 30 -26.55 -22.45 0.27
CA MET A 30 -26.04 -22.15 -1.08
C MET A 30 -26.66 -20.84 -1.55
N CYS A 31 -26.21 -19.74 -0.94
CA CYS A 31 -26.45 -18.41 -1.47
C CYS A 31 -25.78 -18.29 -2.84
N ILE A 32 -26.58 -17.97 -3.87
CA ILE A 32 -26.48 -16.93 -4.91
C ILE A 32 -25.08 -16.44 -5.39
N TYR A 33 -24.03 -16.48 -4.56
CA TYR A 33 -22.67 -16.06 -4.89
C TYR A 33 -21.81 -17.09 -5.63
N HIS A 34 -22.14 -18.39 -5.57
CA HIS A 34 -21.31 -19.43 -6.19
C HIS A 34 -21.85 -20.01 -7.49
N LEU A 35 -23.15 -19.84 -7.77
CA LEU A 35 -23.76 -20.37 -9.00
C LEU A 35 -23.16 -19.75 -10.28
N PRO A 36 -22.92 -18.43 -10.38
CA PRO A 36 -22.34 -17.83 -11.59
C PRO A 36 -20.92 -18.32 -11.90
N LEU A 37 -20.11 -18.49 -10.84
CA LEU A 37 -18.74 -18.98 -10.94
C LEU A 37 -18.70 -20.46 -11.38
N ILE A 38 -19.60 -21.30 -10.86
CA ILE A 38 -19.70 -22.72 -11.23
C ILE A 38 -20.20 -22.87 -12.68
N THR A 39 -21.15 -22.02 -13.10
CA THR A 39 -21.63 -21.99 -14.49
C THR A 39 -20.55 -21.51 -15.47
N ALA A 40 -19.75 -20.50 -15.11
CA ALA A 40 -18.61 -20.05 -15.90
C ALA A 40 -17.53 -21.14 -16.02
N VAL A 41 -17.26 -21.87 -14.94
CA VAL A 41 -16.31 -23.01 -14.94
C VAL A 41 -16.77 -24.13 -15.88
N PHE A 42 -18.06 -24.47 -15.89
CA PHE A 42 -18.59 -25.51 -16.77
C PHE A 42 -18.58 -25.08 -18.25
N LEU A 43 -18.86 -23.82 -18.55
CA LEU A 43 -18.80 -23.26 -19.91
C LEU A 43 -17.37 -23.22 -20.46
N VAL A 44 -16.37 -23.01 -19.60
CA VAL A 44 -14.94 -23.09 -20.00
C VAL A 44 -14.48 -24.54 -20.21
N LEU A 45 -15.13 -25.51 -19.56
CA LEU A 45 -14.77 -26.94 -19.61
C LEU A 45 -15.47 -27.74 -20.73
N SER A 46 -16.63 -27.30 -21.21
CA SER A 46 -17.42 -28.00 -22.23
C SER A 46 -17.27 -27.30 -23.58
N ILE A 47 -16.18 -27.56 -24.28
CA ILE A 47 -15.78 -26.70 -25.41
C ILE A 47 -16.71 -26.88 -26.62
N ASP A 48 -17.44 -27.98 -26.81
CA ASP A 48 -18.29 -28.11 -28.01
C ASP A 48 -19.64 -28.83 -27.86
N ASN A 49 -20.00 -29.42 -26.70
CA ASN A 49 -21.22 -30.26 -26.62
C ASN A 49 -21.93 -30.32 -25.25
N GLY A 50 -21.55 -29.49 -24.28
CA GLY A 50 -22.24 -29.43 -22.98
C GLY A 50 -21.97 -30.62 -22.03
N PHE A 51 -20.91 -31.39 -22.30
CA PHE A 51 -20.40 -32.46 -21.43
C PHE A 51 -18.89 -32.26 -21.22
N ILE A 52 -18.32 -32.88 -20.19
CA ILE A 52 -16.87 -32.84 -19.91
C ILE A 52 -16.28 -34.22 -20.21
N CYS A 53 -15.34 -34.33 -21.15
CA CYS A 53 -14.63 -35.59 -21.45
C CYS A 53 -13.18 -35.62 -20.90
N ASP A 54 -12.55 -36.80 -20.95
CA ASP A 54 -11.21 -37.05 -20.36
C ASP A 54 -10.09 -36.27 -21.04
N TYR A 55 -10.23 -36.03 -22.34
CA TYR A 55 -9.32 -35.21 -23.13
C TYR A 55 -9.38 -33.72 -22.77
N GLU A 56 -10.58 -33.15 -22.64
CA GLU A 56 -10.78 -31.73 -22.31
C GLU A 56 -10.26 -31.38 -20.91
N LEU A 57 -10.47 -32.27 -19.94
CA LEU A 57 -9.94 -32.11 -18.59
C LEU A 57 -8.40 -32.20 -18.57
N HIS A 58 -7.84 -33.06 -19.42
CA HIS A 58 -6.39 -33.23 -19.52
C HIS A 58 -5.71 -31.99 -20.13
N GLU A 59 -6.29 -31.41 -21.18
CA GLU A 59 -5.79 -30.15 -21.77
C GLU A 59 -5.99 -28.97 -20.80
N LEU A 60 -7.07 -28.91 -20.02
CA LEU A 60 -7.23 -27.90 -18.96
C LEU A 60 -6.10 -27.95 -17.93
N PHE A 61 -5.72 -29.13 -17.43
CA PHE A 61 -4.61 -29.26 -16.47
C PHE A 61 -3.26 -28.90 -17.08
N LYS A 62 -3.08 -29.13 -18.37
CA LYS A 62 -1.89 -28.76 -19.13
C LYS A 62 -1.83 -27.26 -19.39
N GLU A 63 -2.93 -26.63 -19.76
CA GLU A 63 -3.06 -25.16 -19.89
C GLU A 63 -2.94 -24.43 -18.54
N ALA A 64 -3.40 -25.05 -17.45
CA ALA A 64 -3.25 -24.55 -16.08
C ALA A 64 -1.83 -24.79 -15.49
N ASN A 65 -0.91 -25.32 -16.29
CA ASN A 65 0.48 -25.63 -15.95
C ASN A 65 0.63 -26.58 -14.73
N LEU A 66 -0.32 -27.52 -14.61
CA LEU A 66 -0.34 -28.64 -13.65
C LEU A 66 -0.48 -29.96 -14.43
N PRO A 67 0.49 -30.33 -15.30
CA PRO A 67 0.36 -31.51 -16.14
C PRO A 67 0.29 -32.78 -15.28
N LEU A 68 -0.89 -33.40 -15.23
CA LEU A 68 -1.09 -34.69 -14.59
C LEU A 68 -0.90 -35.82 -15.61
N PRO A 69 -0.27 -36.94 -15.23
CA PRO A 69 -0.23 -38.12 -16.08
C PRO A 69 -1.65 -38.59 -16.43
N GLY A 70 -1.91 -38.93 -17.69
CA GLY A 70 -3.27 -39.27 -18.16
C GLY A 70 -3.97 -40.39 -17.38
N TYR A 71 -3.24 -41.29 -16.72
CA TYR A 71 -3.84 -42.29 -15.82
C TYR A 71 -4.43 -41.68 -14.53
N LYS A 72 -3.82 -40.62 -13.98
CA LYS A 72 -4.36 -39.89 -12.81
C LYS A 72 -5.58 -39.06 -13.17
N VAL A 73 -5.60 -38.46 -14.36
CA VAL A 73 -6.78 -37.74 -14.88
C VAL A 73 -7.95 -38.72 -15.04
N ARG A 74 -7.69 -39.92 -15.60
CA ARG A 74 -8.67 -41.00 -15.68
C ARG A 74 -9.14 -41.52 -14.32
N GLU A 75 -8.27 -41.61 -13.30
CA GLU A 75 -8.68 -41.96 -11.93
C GLU A 75 -9.57 -40.89 -11.30
N ILE A 76 -9.27 -39.60 -11.52
CA ILE A 76 -10.09 -38.49 -11.03
C ILE A 76 -11.48 -38.55 -11.68
N ILE A 77 -11.53 -38.79 -12.99
CA ILE A 77 -12.79 -38.93 -13.73
C ILE A 77 -13.54 -40.19 -13.31
N GLN A 78 -12.88 -41.34 -13.16
CA GLN A 78 -13.54 -42.56 -12.68
C GLN A 78 -14.12 -42.38 -11.27
N LYS A 79 -13.41 -41.69 -10.37
CA LYS A 79 -13.96 -41.37 -9.04
C LYS A 79 -15.15 -40.42 -9.14
N LEU A 80 -15.07 -39.40 -9.98
CA LEU A 80 -16.20 -38.49 -10.23
C LEU A 80 -17.39 -39.21 -10.86
N MET A 81 -17.17 -40.16 -11.77
CA MET A 81 -18.23 -40.94 -12.44
C MET A 81 -18.90 -41.93 -11.50
N ILE A 82 -18.13 -42.67 -10.69
CA ILE A 82 -18.68 -43.63 -9.72
C ILE A 82 -19.60 -42.94 -8.70
N ASP A 83 -19.26 -41.72 -8.29
CA ASP A 83 -20.01 -40.99 -7.26
C ASP A 83 -21.19 -40.17 -7.81
N SER A 84 -21.27 -39.94 -9.13
CA SER A 84 -22.07 -38.83 -9.68
C SER A 84 -22.79 -39.09 -11.00
N ASP A 85 -22.43 -40.12 -11.75
CA ASP A 85 -23.14 -40.53 -12.97
C ASP A 85 -24.41 -41.30 -12.56
N LYS A 86 -25.51 -40.56 -12.35
CA LYS A 86 -26.77 -41.13 -11.87
C LYS A 86 -27.55 -41.81 -12.98
N ASN A 87 -27.30 -41.43 -14.23
CA ASN A 87 -28.00 -41.95 -15.40
C ASN A 87 -27.24 -43.11 -16.10
N LYS A 88 -25.99 -43.40 -15.68
CA LYS A 88 -25.09 -44.45 -16.20
C LYS A 88 -24.81 -44.32 -17.69
N ASP A 89 -24.76 -43.10 -18.20
CA ASP A 89 -24.51 -42.84 -19.62
C ASP A 89 -23.01 -42.73 -19.96
N GLY A 90 -22.13 -42.80 -18.94
CA GLY A 90 -20.69 -42.72 -19.14
C GLY A 90 -20.22 -41.32 -19.52
N LYS A 91 -20.97 -40.27 -19.15
CA LYS A 91 -20.63 -38.84 -19.26
C LYS A 91 -21.05 -38.11 -17.97
N ILE A 92 -20.61 -36.86 -17.79
CA ILE A 92 -21.02 -36.01 -16.65
C ILE A 92 -21.72 -34.78 -17.19
N SER A 93 -23.02 -34.66 -16.87
CA SER A 93 -23.86 -33.51 -17.24
C SER A 93 -23.66 -32.32 -16.29
N PHE A 94 -24.15 -31.13 -16.68
CA PHE A 94 -24.08 -29.92 -15.85
C PHE A 94 -24.72 -30.11 -14.47
N GLU A 95 -25.87 -30.79 -14.42
CA GLU A 95 -26.63 -31.02 -13.19
C GLU A 95 -25.91 -31.98 -12.24
N GLU A 96 -25.21 -32.98 -12.79
CA GLU A 96 -24.37 -33.90 -12.03
C GLU A 96 -23.07 -33.23 -11.55
N PHE A 97 -22.46 -32.38 -12.37
CA PHE A 97 -21.29 -31.58 -12.00
C PHE A 97 -21.59 -30.61 -10.84
N VAL A 98 -22.73 -29.92 -10.88
CA VAL A 98 -23.18 -29.02 -9.81
C VAL A 98 -23.43 -29.79 -8.51
N TYR A 99 -24.00 -31.00 -8.58
CA TYR A 99 -24.22 -31.86 -7.41
C TYR A 99 -22.91 -32.24 -6.69
N VAL A 100 -21.84 -32.51 -7.46
CA VAL A 100 -20.51 -32.88 -6.93
C VAL A 100 -19.77 -31.69 -6.35
N SER A 101 -19.88 -30.52 -6.97
CA SER A 101 -19.27 -29.28 -6.47
C SER A 101 -19.76 -28.93 -5.05
N GLY A 102 -20.90 -29.49 -4.64
CA GLY A 102 -21.46 -29.38 -3.30
C GLY A 102 -20.93 -30.33 -2.22
N VAL A 103 -20.19 -31.42 -2.51
CA VAL A 103 -19.87 -32.44 -1.45
C VAL A 103 -18.46 -33.07 -1.51
N LYS A 104 -17.67 -32.73 -0.46
CA LYS A 104 -16.72 -33.51 0.39
C LYS A 104 -15.27 -33.89 0.03
N SER A 105 -14.75 -33.86 -1.20
CA SER A 105 -13.29 -34.11 -1.36
C SER A 105 -12.46 -32.81 -1.36
N ARG A 106 -11.85 -32.50 -0.21
CA ARG A 106 -11.08 -31.26 0.04
C ARG A 106 -9.90 -31.05 -0.92
N ASP A 107 -9.34 -32.10 -1.50
CA ASP A 107 -8.09 -32.02 -2.26
C ASP A 107 -8.31 -31.72 -3.75
N ILE A 108 -9.39 -32.24 -4.33
CA ILE A 108 -9.74 -32.02 -5.75
C ILE A 108 -10.27 -30.60 -5.96
N ALA A 109 -11.17 -30.13 -5.09
CA ALA A 109 -11.73 -28.78 -5.15
C ALA A 109 -10.66 -27.69 -4.96
N LYS A 110 -9.64 -27.93 -4.12
CA LYS A 110 -8.51 -27.01 -3.93
C LYS A 110 -7.65 -26.89 -5.20
N THR A 111 -7.47 -27.98 -5.92
CA THR A 111 -6.63 -28.04 -7.12
C THR A 111 -7.30 -27.30 -8.29
N PHE A 112 -8.61 -27.52 -8.50
CA PHE A 112 -9.38 -26.79 -9.50
C PHE A 112 -9.47 -25.29 -9.20
N ARG A 113 -9.71 -24.92 -7.95
CA ARG A 113 -9.80 -23.51 -7.54
C ARG A 113 -8.48 -22.75 -7.73
N ARG A 114 -7.33 -23.42 -7.58
CA ARG A 114 -6.00 -22.84 -7.88
C ARG A 114 -5.76 -22.64 -9.38
N ALA A 115 -6.24 -23.56 -10.22
CA ALA A 115 -6.10 -23.47 -11.68
C ALA A 115 -6.95 -22.33 -12.28
N ILE A 116 -8.18 -22.16 -11.77
CA ILE A 116 -9.14 -21.16 -12.27
C ILE A 116 -8.72 -19.73 -11.89
N ASN A 117 -8.29 -19.50 -10.64
CA ASN A 117 -7.82 -18.18 -10.20
C ASN A 117 -6.56 -17.68 -10.93
N ARG A 118 -5.85 -18.56 -11.66
CA ARG A 118 -4.71 -18.17 -12.51
C ARG A 118 -5.12 -17.71 -13.91
N LYS A 119 -6.33 -18.00 -14.38
CA LYS A 119 -6.78 -17.72 -15.76
C LYS A 119 -7.51 -16.37 -15.89
N GLU A 120 -8.01 -15.80 -14.79
CA GLU A 120 -8.59 -14.44 -14.79
C GLU A 120 -7.47 -13.38 -14.64
N GLY A 121 -7.12 -12.69 -15.73
CA GLY A 121 -6.39 -11.41 -15.71
C GLY A 121 -4.90 -11.43 -15.34
N ILE A 122 -4.24 -12.60 -15.38
CA ILE A 122 -2.87 -12.77 -14.89
C ILE A 122 -1.94 -13.25 -16.00
N CYS A 123 -0.99 -12.40 -16.41
CA CYS A 123 0.17 -12.84 -17.19
C CYS A 123 1.17 -13.58 -16.28
N ALA A 124 1.34 -14.88 -16.47
CA ALA A 124 2.31 -15.68 -15.72
C ALA A 124 3.63 -15.79 -16.52
N ILE A 125 4.74 -15.31 -15.96
CA ILE A 125 6.08 -15.49 -16.53
C ILE A 125 6.90 -16.41 -15.60
N GLY A 126 7.56 -17.42 -16.18
CA GLY A 126 8.48 -18.31 -15.47
C GLY A 126 9.80 -17.60 -15.20
N GLY A 127 10.26 -17.62 -13.94
CA GLY A 127 11.51 -16.96 -13.53
C GLY A 127 12.76 -17.80 -13.81
N THR A 128 13.82 -17.15 -14.28
CA THR A 128 15.19 -17.66 -14.35
C THR A 128 16.08 -16.87 -13.38
N SER A 129 16.08 -17.21 -12.10
CA SER A 129 17.07 -16.68 -11.13
C SER A 129 17.24 -17.64 -9.95
N GLU A 130 18.47 -18.04 -9.65
CA GLU A 130 18.83 -19.08 -8.67
C GLU A 130 18.65 -18.69 -7.19
N LEU A 131 18.12 -17.49 -6.88
CA LEU A 131 17.98 -16.97 -5.50
C LEU A 131 16.54 -16.72 -5.06
N SER A 132 15.56 -16.98 -5.92
CA SER A 132 14.15 -17.07 -5.53
C SER A 132 13.81 -18.55 -5.43
N SER A 133 13.31 -18.97 -4.26
CA SER A 133 12.77 -20.31 -4.03
C SER A 133 12.08 -20.86 -5.28
N GLU A 134 12.62 -21.95 -5.81
CA GLU A 134 12.19 -22.63 -7.03
C GLU A 134 10.66 -22.64 -7.15
N GLY A 135 10.12 -21.97 -8.18
CA GLY A 135 8.74 -22.17 -8.62
C GLY A 135 7.69 -21.10 -8.29
N THR A 136 8.05 -19.93 -7.75
CA THR A 136 7.06 -18.86 -7.52
C THR A 136 6.82 -18.06 -8.81
N GLN A 137 5.76 -18.39 -9.55
CA GLN A 137 5.26 -17.54 -10.66
C GLN A 137 4.69 -16.24 -10.08
N HIS A 138 5.29 -15.11 -10.43
CA HIS A 138 4.76 -13.79 -10.11
C HIS A 138 3.91 -13.27 -11.27
N SER A 139 2.82 -12.63 -10.91
CA SER A 139 1.61 -12.42 -11.70
C SER A 139 1.25 -10.95 -11.53
N TYR A 140 1.03 -10.21 -12.61
CA TYR A 140 0.78 -8.77 -12.54
C TYR A 140 -0.47 -8.36 -13.34
N SER A 141 -1.12 -7.25 -12.94
CA SER A 141 -2.37 -6.76 -13.56
C SER A 141 -2.05 -5.83 -14.73
N GLU A 142 -2.61 -6.15 -15.90
CA GLU A 142 -2.52 -5.32 -17.11
C GLU A 142 -3.33 -4.03 -16.97
N GLU A 143 -4.45 -4.08 -16.25
CA GLU A 143 -5.30 -2.93 -15.94
C GLU A 143 -4.53 -1.89 -15.11
N GLU A 144 -3.80 -2.36 -14.08
CA GLU A 144 -2.94 -1.50 -13.28
C GLU A 144 -1.80 -0.88 -14.09
N LYS A 145 -1.14 -1.67 -14.95
CA LYS A 145 -0.10 -1.16 -15.87
C LYS A 145 -0.65 -0.05 -16.74
N TYR A 146 -1.79 -0.30 -17.39
CA TYR A 146 -2.46 0.65 -18.28
C TYR A 146 -2.80 1.96 -17.55
N ALA A 147 -3.39 1.84 -16.35
CA ALA A 147 -3.75 2.98 -15.50
C ALA A 147 -2.53 3.81 -15.09
N PHE A 148 -1.47 3.16 -14.60
CA PHE A 148 -0.27 3.84 -14.13
C PHE A 148 0.50 4.52 -15.26
N VAL A 149 0.61 3.89 -16.43
CA VAL A 149 1.26 4.52 -17.59
C VAL A 149 0.54 5.80 -17.99
N ASN A 150 -0.78 5.77 -18.12
CA ASN A 150 -1.55 6.96 -18.49
C ASN A 150 -1.41 8.08 -17.45
N TRP A 151 -1.42 7.72 -16.18
CA TRP A 151 -1.23 8.69 -15.11
C TRP A 151 0.19 9.30 -15.11
N ILE A 152 1.24 8.48 -15.26
CA ILE A 152 2.64 8.95 -15.35
C ILE A 152 2.82 9.84 -16.58
N ASN A 153 2.31 9.43 -17.75
CA ASN A 153 2.37 10.24 -18.97
C ASN A 153 1.75 11.62 -18.76
N LYS A 154 0.62 11.70 -18.05
CA LYS A 154 -0.03 12.97 -17.75
C LYS A 154 0.72 13.79 -16.72
N ALA A 155 1.21 13.16 -15.66
CA ALA A 155 1.90 13.83 -14.56
C ALA A 155 3.29 14.36 -14.96
N LEU A 156 3.99 13.66 -15.84
CA LEU A 156 5.34 14.00 -16.30
C LEU A 156 5.38 14.54 -17.74
N GLU A 157 4.24 14.90 -18.32
CA GLU A 157 4.10 15.37 -19.72
C GLU A 157 5.09 16.50 -20.07
N ASN A 158 5.31 17.40 -19.11
CA ASN A 158 6.17 18.58 -19.29
C ASN A 158 7.54 18.47 -18.60
N ASP A 159 7.86 17.33 -17.96
CA ASP A 159 9.13 17.18 -17.25
C ASP A 159 10.30 17.03 -18.25
N PRO A 160 11.33 17.89 -18.18
CA PRO A 160 12.42 17.86 -19.14
C PRO A 160 13.34 16.64 -19.02
N ASP A 161 13.40 16.02 -17.85
CA ASP A 161 14.32 14.90 -17.56
C ASP A 161 13.73 13.56 -17.99
N CYS A 162 12.41 13.47 -18.19
CA CYS A 162 11.71 12.24 -18.58
C CYS A 162 11.34 12.18 -20.08
N ARG A 163 11.76 13.17 -20.89
CA ARG A 163 11.42 13.26 -22.33
C ARG A 163 11.89 12.08 -23.18
N HIS A 164 12.90 11.34 -22.72
CA HIS A 164 13.41 10.17 -23.44
C HIS A 164 12.51 8.94 -23.30
N VAL A 165 11.55 8.95 -22.35
CA VAL A 165 10.64 7.82 -22.08
C VAL A 165 9.16 8.21 -22.11
N ILE A 166 8.81 9.50 -22.00
CA ILE A 166 7.43 9.99 -22.05
C ILE A 166 7.10 10.54 -23.45
N PRO A 167 5.96 10.19 -24.07
CA PRO A 167 4.91 9.29 -23.55
C PRO A 167 5.22 7.80 -23.78
N MET A 168 4.94 6.98 -22.76
CA MET A 168 4.97 5.51 -22.84
C MET A 168 3.68 4.95 -23.45
N ASN A 169 3.74 3.82 -24.16
CA ASN A 169 2.54 3.14 -24.64
C ASN A 169 1.95 2.20 -23.56
N PRO A 170 0.72 2.46 -23.06
CA PRO A 170 0.13 1.68 -21.96
C PRO A 170 -0.20 0.22 -22.33
N ASN A 171 -0.23 -0.12 -23.62
CA ASN A 171 -0.51 -1.48 -24.10
C ASN A 171 0.76 -2.33 -24.26
N THR A 172 1.92 -1.80 -23.90
CA THR A 172 3.23 -2.45 -24.06
C THR A 172 3.98 -2.50 -22.74
N ASP A 173 5.17 -3.08 -22.76
CA ASP A 173 6.05 -3.17 -21.59
C ASP A 173 6.98 -1.94 -21.45
N ASP A 174 6.69 -0.86 -22.17
CA ASP A 174 7.42 0.42 -22.10
C ASP A 174 7.63 0.89 -20.66
N LEU A 175 6.62 0.73 -19.79
CA LEU A 175 6.72 1.09 -18.37
C LEU A 175 7.91 0.45 -17.68
N PHE A 176 8.11 -0.85 -17.90
CA PHE A 176 9.11 -1.65 -17.19
C PHE A 176 10.53 -1.28 -17.64
N ASN A 177 10.67 -0.88 -18.90
CA ASN A 177 11.93 -0.34 -19.42
C ASN A 177 12.17 1.10 -18.97
N ALA A 178 11.12 1.94 -18.95
CA ALA A 178 11.20 3.36 -18.64
C ALA A 178 11.60 3.65 -17.19
N VAL A 179 11.25 2.77 -16.25
CA VAL A 179 11.68 2.91 -14.84
C VAL A 179 13.11 2.44 -14.59
N GLY A 180 13.72 1.72 -15.54
CA GLY A 180 14.99 1.00 -15.36
C GLY A 180 16.21 1.92 -15.12
N ASP A 181 16.12 3.20 -15.47
CA ASP A 181 17.17 4.20 -15.18
C ASP A 181 17.00 4.94 -13.84
N GLY A 182 15.86 4.72 -13.18
CA GLY A 182 15.48 5.32 -11.90
C GLY A 182 14.98 6.76 -11.94
N ILE A 183 15.03 7.47 -13.08
CA ILE A 183 14.65 8.89 -13.18
C ILE A 183 13.14 9.05 -12.95
N VAL A 184 12.32 8.25 -13.66
CA VAL A 184 10.86 8.27 -13.52
C VAL A 184 10.46 8.02 -12.06
N LEU A 185 11.05 7.02 -11.41
CA LEU A 185 10.77 6.70 -10.01
C LEU A 185 11.11 7.85 -9.07
N CYS A 186 12.26 8.51 -9.24
CA CYS A 186 12.63 9.67 -8.43
C CYS A 186 11.63 10.82 -8.60
N LYS A 187 11.19 11.09 -9.83
CA LYS A 187 10.20 12.13 -10.12
C LYS A 187 8.83 11.79 -9.53
N MET A 188 8.41 10.53 -9.62
CA MET A 188 7.14 10.09 -9.02
C MET A 188 7.12 10.22 -7.50
N ILE A 189 8.24 9.99 -6.84
CA ILE A 189 8.39 10.20 -5.40
C ILE A 189 8.18 11.68 -5.05
N ASN A 190 8.83 12.59 -5.78
CA ASN A 190 8.66 14.04 -5.57
C ASN A 190 7.24 14.54 -5.91
N LEU A 191 6.58 13.94 -6.90
CA LEU A 191 5.17 14.23 -7.18
C LEU A 191 4.24 13.80 -6.06
N SER A 192 4.57 12.70 -5.38
CA SER A 192 3.73 12.16 -4.29
C SER A 192 4.01 12.84 -2.96
N VAL A 193 5.29 13.11 -2.67
CA VAL A 193 5.75 13.84 -1.50
C VAL A 193 6.82 14.84 -1.94
N PRO A 194 6.45 16.12 -2.13
CA PRO A 194 7.37 17.16 -2.56
C PRO A 194 8.62 17.26 -1.68
N ASP A 195 9.73 17.70 -2.27
CA ASP A 195 11.02 17.90 -1.59
C ASP A 195 11.66 16.64 -0.96
N THR A 196 11.17 15.43 -1.28
CA THR A 196 11.76 14.18 -0.77
C THR A 196 13.14 13.91 -1.35
N ILE A 197 13.33 14.19 -2.64
CA ILE A 197 14.58 14.03 -3.40
C ILE A 197 15.00 15.38 -3.94
N ASP A 198 16.21 15.80 -3.61
CA ASP A 198 16.89 16.88 -4.31
C ASP A 198 17.25 16.41 -5.72
N GLU A 199 16.60 16.97 -6.74
CA GLU A 199 16.79 16.54 -8.12
C GLU A 199 18.21 16.74 -8.64
N ARG A 200 19.02 17.59 -7.99
CA ARG A 200 20.45 17.74 -8.31
C ARG A 200 21.25 16.49 -8.00
N ALA A 201 20.74 15.61 -7.13
CA ALA A 201 21.35 14.32 -6.84
C ALA A 201 21.02 13.24 -7.90
N ILE A 202 20.03 13.47 -8.77
CA ILE A 202 19.65 12.51 -9.82
C ILE A 202 20.68 12.60 -10.95
N ASN A 203 21.26 11.46 -11.34
CA ASN A 203 22.13 11.39 -12.50
C ASN A 203 21.26 11.36 -13.76
N LYS A 204 21.39 12.36 -14.64
CA LYS A 204 20.52 12.57 -15.81
C LYS A 204 21.21 12.34 -17.17
N LYS A 205 22.53 12.15 -17.17
CA LYS A 205 23.35 12.05 -18.41
C LYS A 205 24.36 10.92 -18.28
N LYS A 206 24.72 10.30 -19.40
CA LYS A 206 25.76 9.25 -19.52
C LYS A 206 25.54 8.11 -18.50
N LEU A 207 24.36 7.51 -18.56
CA LEU A 207 23.90 6.49 -17.62
C LEU A 207 24.59 5.15 -17.86
N THR A 208 25.71 4.93 -17.16
CA THR A 208 26.34 3.60 -17.07
C THR A 208 25.57 2.71 -16.09
N PRO A 209 25.75 1.37 -16.12
CA PRO A 209 25.07 0.47 -15.16
C PRO A 209 25.30 0.85 -13.69
N PHE A 210 26.48 1.36 -13.35
CA PHE A 210 26.80 1.87 -12.01
C PHE A 210 26.03 3.15 -11.67
N ILE A 211 25.93 4.09 -12.61
CA ILE A 211 25.20 5.35 -12.42
C ILE A 211 23.68 5.11 -12.33
N ILE A 212 23.16 4.16 -13.11
CA ILE A 212 21.77 3.70 -13.01
C ILE A 212 21.49 3.12 -11.62
N GLN A 213 22.40 2.27 -11.13
CA GLN A 213 22.30 1.70 -9.78
C GLN A 213 22.21 2.79 -8.70
N GLU A 214 22.94 3.90 -8.84
CA GLU A 214 22.84 5.04 -7.92
C GLU A 214 21.46 5.70 -7.94
N ASN A 215 20.89 5.95 -9.11
CA ASN A 215 19.53 6.51 -9.23
C ASN A 215 18.49 5.57 -8.61
N LEU A 216 18.60 4.27 -8.85
CA LEU A 216 17.67 3.28 -8.30
C LEU A 216 17.82 3.15 -6.79
N ASN A 217 19.04 3.22 -6.24
CA ASN A 217 19.26 3.30 -4.79
C ASN A 217 18.65 4.57 -4.20
N LEU A 218 18.80 5.72 -4.87
CA LEU A 218 18.18 6.97 -4.48
C LEU A 218 16.66 6.83 -4.43
N ALA A 219 16.04 6.26 -5.48
CA ALA A 219 14.61 6.03 -5.54
C ALA A 219 14.13 5.07 -4.43
N LEU A 220 14.77 3.92 -4.25
CA LEU A 220 14.39 2.92 -3.24
C LEU A 220 14.50 3.46 -1.81
N ASN A 221 15.62 4.11 -1.47
CA ASN A 221 15.82 4.65 -0.12
C ASN A 221 14.89 5.84 0.15
N SER A 222 14.55 6.63 -0.88
CA SER A 222 13.58 7.73 -0.75
C SER A 222 12.14 7.23 -0.64
N ALA A 223 11.78 6.19 -1.39
CA ALA A 223 10.49 5.50 -1.25
C ALA A 223 10.34 4.91 0.16
N SER A 224 11.40 4.29 0.70
CA SER A 224 11.44 3.81 2.08
C SER A 224 11.20 4.95 3.08
N ALA A 225 11.83 6.11 2.87
CA ALA A 225 11.71 7.26 3.77
C ALA A 225 10.31 7.89 3.81
N ILE A 226 9.51 7.72 2.74
CA ILE A 226 8.10 8.13 2.71
C ILE A 226 7.14 7.03 3.17
N GLY A 227 7.65 5.86 3.59
CA GLY A 227 6.85 4.78 4.15
C GLY A 227 6.52 3.63 3.20
N CYS A 228 7.11 3.58 1.99
CA CYS A 228 6.96 2.42 1.11
C CYS A 228 7.71 1.20 1.66
N HIS A 229 7.07 0.03 1.60
CA HIS A 229 7.69 -1.24 1.95
C HIS A 229 8.54 -1.76 0.78
N VAL A 230 9.86 -1.65 0.91
CA VAL A 230 10.86 -1.99 -0.14
C VAL A 230 11.83 -3.11 0.26
N VAL A 231 11.56 -3.85 1.34
CA VAL A 231 12.51 -4.82 1.94
C VAL A 231 12.91 -5.95 0.96
N ASN A 232 12.08 -6.24 -0.05
CA ASN A 232 12.33 -7.27 -1.06
C ASN A 232 12.46 -6.69 -2.48
N ILE A 233 12.87 -5.43 -2.62
CA ILE A 233 13.07 -4.78 -3.92
C ILE A 233 14.51 -4.26 -3.99
N GLY A 234 15.33 -4.91 -4.81
CA GLY A 234 16.67 -4.46 -5.14
C GLY A 234 16.67 -3.49 -6.32
N ALA A 235 17.73 -2.69 -6.43
CA ALA A 235 17.89 -1.83 -7.60
C ALA A 235 18.13 -2.65 -8.89
N GLU A 236 18.69 -3.87 -8.80
CA GLU A 236 18.74 -4.77 -9.95
C GLU A 236 17.36 -5.16 -10.45
N ASP A 237 16.44 -5.49 -9.53
CA ASP A 237 15.07 -5.89 -9.88
C ASP A 237 14.32 -4.81 -10.65
N LEU A 238 14.56 -3.54 -10.28
CA LEU A 238 13.99 -2.38 -10.97
C LEU A 238 14.68 -2.09 -12.30
N ARG A 239 15.99 -2.30 -12.39
CA ARG A 239 16.76 -2.16 -13.63
C ARG A 239 16.31 -3.18 -14.68
N GLU A 240 16.06 -4.42 -14.25
CA GLU A 240 15.49 -5.49 -15.08
C GLU A 240 13.99 -5.29 -15.38
N GLY A 241 13.35 -4.31 -14.75
CA GLY A 241 11.94 -3.99 -14.97
C GLY A 241 10.98 -5.08 -14.48
N LYS A 242 11.28 -5.79 -13.38
CA LYS A 242 10.43 -6.90 -12.90
C LYS A 242 8.98 -6.44 -12.65
N PRO A 243 7.98 -6.90 -13.44
CA PRO A 243 6.67 -6.24 -13.52
C PRO A 243 5.95 -6.08 -12.18
N HIS A 244 5.87 -7.15 -11.40
CA HIS A 244 5.18 -7.17 -10.11
C HIS A 244 5.83 -6.26 -9.05
N LEU A 245 7.16 -6.10 -9.08
CA LEU A 245 7.89 -5.22 -8.17
C LEU A 245 7.74 -3.76 -8.58
N VAL A 246 7.84 -3.48 -9.88
CA VAL A 246 7.64 -2.13 -10.44
C VAL A 246 6.22 -1.63 -10.16
N LEU A 247 5.18 -2.41 -10.51
CA LEU A 247 3.79 -2.01 -10.27
C LEU A 247 3.47 -1.92 -8.76
N GLY A 248 4.03 -2.83 -7.95
CA GLY A 248 3.87 -2.80 -6.50
C GLY A 248 4.48 -1.56 -5.86
N LEU A 249 5.67 -1.13 -6.31
CA LEU A 249 6.32 0.08 -5.84
C LEU A 249 5.60 1.35 -6.32
N LEU A 250 5.28 1.43 -7.62
CA LEU A 250 4.55 2.55 -8.20
C LEU A 250 3.21 2.77 -7.51
N TRP A 251 2.45 1.69 -7.25
CA TRP A 251 1.21 1.80 -6.49
C TRP A 251 1.40 2.41 -5.11
N GLN A 252 2.41 1.95 -4.36
CA GLN A 252 2.67 2.48 -3.02
C GLN A 252 2.99 3.98 -3.07
N ILE A 253 3.81 4.40 -4.04
CA ILE A 253 4.15 5.82 -4.26
C ILE A 253 2.89 6.62 -4.61
N ILE A 254 2.12 6.18 -5.61
CA ILE A 254 0.87 6.80 -6.06
C ILE A 254 -0.11 6.95 -4.90
N LYS A 255 -0.31 5.88 -4.13
CA LYS A 255 -1.26 5.83 -3.02
C LYS A 255 -0.91 6.86 -1.95
N ILE A 256 0.37 6.99 -1.59
CA ILE A 256 0.83 8.00 -0.63
C ILE A 256 0.47 9.40 -1.12
N GLY A 257 0.75 9.71 -2.38
CA GLY A 257 0.43 11.03 -2.96
C GLY A 257 -1.07 11.31 -3.03
N LEU A 258 -1.87 10.33 -3.46
CA LEU A 258 -3.32 10.48 -3.54
C LEU A 258 -3.96 10.70 -2.17
N PHE A 259 -3.41 10.11 -1.11
CA PHE A 259 -4.01 10.16 0.23
C PHE A 259 -3.42 11.25 1.12
N ALA A 260 -2.40 11.97 0.65
CA ALA A 260 -1.71 12.99 1.43
C ALA A 260 -2.64 14.07 1.98
N ASP A 261 -3.66 14.50 1.23
CA ASP A 261 -4.59 15.57 1.62
C ASP A 261 -5.93 15.04 2.19
N ILE A 262 -6.06 13.72 2.33
CA ILE A 262 -7.25 13.04 2.87
C ILE A 262 -7.08 12.86 4.37
N GLU A 263 -6.82 13.97 5.05
CA GLU A 263 -6.56 14.03 6.48
C GLU A 263 -7.07 15.37 7.04
N LEU A 264 -7.69 15.34 8.22
CA LEU A 264 -8.29 16.52 8.87
C LEU A 264 -7.30 17.66 9.10
N SER A 265 -6.04 17.33 9.45
CA SER A 265 -4.98 18.31 9.71
C SER A 265 -4.60 19.13 8.47
N ARG A 266 -4.88 18.62 7.28
CA ARG A 266 -4.61 19.28 5.98
C ARG A 266 -5.87 19.84 5.34
N ASN A 267 -7.01 19.20 5.57
CA ASN A 267 -8.29 19.61 5.03
C ASN A 267 -9.36 19.64 6.12
N GLU A 268 -9.45 20.78 6.81
CA GLU A 268 -10.43 21.03 7.89
C GLU A 268 -11.88 20.86 7.44
N ALA A 269 -12.17 20.98 6.14
CA ALA A 269 -13.52 20.79 5.61
C ALA A 269 -14.01 19.34 5.78
N LEU A 270 -13.10 18.38 5.99
CA LEU A 270 -13.44 17.00 6.36
C LEU A 270 -14.26 16.92 7.66
N ALA A 271 -14.18 17.91 8.55
CA ALA A 271 -15.00 17.97 9.75
C ALA A 271 -16.51 17.97 9.44
N ALA A 272 -16.92 18.39 8.23
CA ALA A 272 -18.30 18.30 7.77
C ALA A 272 -18.82 16.86 7.67
N LEU A 273 -17.91 15.87 7.66
CA LEU A 273 -18.27 14.46 7.60
C LEU A 273 -18.67 13.88 8.96
N LEU A 274 -18.53 14.62 10.06
CA LEU A 274 -18.94 14.16 11.40
C LEU A 274 -20.39 13.69 11.43
N ARG A 275 -20.64 12.60 12.16
CA ARG A 275 -21.96 12.01 12.35
C ARG A 275 -22.47 12.37 13.74
N ASP A 276 -23.78 12.26 13.93
CA ASP A 276 -24.41 12.52 15.22
C ASP A 276 -23.76 11.68 16.33
N GLY A 277 -23.20 12.35 17.34
CA GLY A 277 -22.55 11.73 18.49
C GLY A 277 -21.05 11.40 18.33
N GLU A 278 -20.43 11.68 17.18
CA GLU A 278 -18.99 11.56 16.98
C GLU A 278 -18.27 12.89 17.22
N ASN A 279 -17.01 12.82 17.65
CA ASN A 279 -16.12 13.98 17.78
C ASN A 279 -15.00 13.96 16.72
N LEU A 280 -14.16 15.01 16.70
CA LEU A 280 -13.04 15.09 15.75
C LEU A 280 -12.05 13.92 15.92
N GLU A 281 -11.77 13.48 17.15
CA GLU A 281 -10.84 12.38 17.40
C GLU A 281 -11.30 11.07 16.76
N ASP A 282 -12.61 10.81 16.74
CA ASP A 282 -13.18 9.62 16.11
C ASP A 282 -13.00 9.66 14.59
N LEU A 283 -13.14 10.85 13.99
CA LEU A 283 -12.89 11.06 12.58
C LEU A 283 -11.38 10.98 12.25
N MET A 284 -10.52 11.47 13.15
CA MET A 284 -9.06 11.38 13.03
C MET A 284 -8.57 9.94 13.07
N LYS A 285 -9.25 9.02 13.76
CA LYS A 285 -8.84 7.59 13.81
C LYS A 285 -9.09 6.84 12.50
N LEU A 286 -9.90 7.40 11.59
CA LEU A 286 -10.21 6.73 10.33
C LEU A 286 -8.99 6.73 9.40
N SER A 287 -8.85 5.63 8.66
CA SER A 287 -7.93 5.55 7.53
C SER A 287 -8.40 6.47 6.38
N PRO A 288 -7.49 6.89 5.49
CA PRO A 288 -7.86 7.64 4.29
C PRO A 288 -8.94 6.95 3.44
N GLU A 289 -8.92 5.62 3.35
CA GLU A 289 -9.95 4.85 2.64
C GLU A 289 -11.33 4.97 3.29
N GLU A 290 -11.39 4.92 4.62
CA GLU A 290 -12.64 5.07 5.38
C GLU A 290 -13.17 6.52 5.28
N LEU A 291 -12.28 7.51 5.31
CA LEU A 291 -12.64 8.92 5.07
C LEU A 291 -13.19 9.13 3.67
N LEU A 292 -12.57 8.54 2.64
CA LEU A 292 -13.08 8.59 1.27
C LEU A 292 -14.44 7.93 1.12
N LEU A 293 -14.65 6.77 1.73
CA LEU A 293 -15.94 6.08 1.72
C LEU A 293 -17.01 6.93 2.40
N ARG A 294 -16.65 7.58 3.51
CA ARG A 294 -17.52 8.48 4.26
C ARG A 294 -17.86 9.73 3.45
N TRP A 295 -16.89 10.33 2.79
CA TRP A 295 -17.05 11.45 1.88
C TRP A 295 -17.96 11.12 0.70
N ALA A 296 -17.74 9.99 0.02
CA ALA A 296 -18.58 9.55 -1.08
C ALA A 296 -20.02 9.37 -0.61
N ASN A 297 -20.22 8.71 0.53
CA ASN A 297 -21.55 8.51 1.11
C ASN A 297 -22.25 9.81 1.53
N PHE A 298 -21.52 10.78 2.07
CA PHE A 298 -22.06 12.11 2.39
C PHE A 298 -22.71 12.75 1.15
N HIS A 299 -22.01 12.74 0.01
CA HIS A 299 -22.54 13.28 -1.24
C HIS A 299 -23.66 12.43 -1.85
N LEU A 300 -23.56 11.10 -1.77
CA LEU A 300 -24.63 10.21 -2.25
C LEU A 300 -25.93 10.41 -1.46
N GLU A 301 -25.86 10.54 -0.14
CA GLU A 301 -27.01 10.83 0.71
C GLU A 301 -27.64 12.18 0.36
N ASN A 302 -26.82 13.22 0.15
CA ASN A 302 -27.29 14.53 -0.29
C ASN A 302 -27.95 14.51 -1.68
N ALA A 303 -27.59 13.53 -2.52
CA ALA A 303 -28.26 13.27 -3.80
C ALA A 303 -29.55 12.43 -3.68
N GLY A 304 -29.92 11.98 -2.47
CA GLY A 304 -31.01 11.04 -2.24
C GLY A 304 -30.71 9.61 -2.72
N TRP A 305 -29.44 9.26 -2.89
CA TRP A 305 -28.98 7.92 -3.28
C TRP A 305 -28.60 7.08 -2.06
N HIS A 306 -28.59 5.75 -2.22
CA HIS A 306 -28.23 4.83 -1.15
C HIS A 306 -26.72 4.81 -0.90
N LYS A 307 -26.33 4.42 0.32
CA LYS A 307 -24.92 4.28 0.69
C LYS A 307 -24.24 3.12 -0.02
N ILE A 308 -22.97 3.32 -0.33
CA ILE A 308 -22.03 2.28 -0.73
C ILE A 308 -21.15 1.86 0.45
N ASN A 309 -20.69 0.62 0.46
CA ASN A 309 -19.84 0.05 1.50
C ASN A 309 -18.42 -0.25 1.01
N ASN A 310 -18.19 -0.18 -0.30
CA ASN A 310 -16.90 -0.47 -0.93
C ASN A 310 -16.80 0.19 -2.31
N PHE A 311 -15.57 0.39 -2.80
CA PHE A 311 -15.30 0.86 -4.17
C PHE A 311 -15.05 -0.30 -5.14
N SER A 312 -15.86 -1.37 -5.04
CA SER A 312 -15.77 -2.54 -5.91
C SER A 312 -17.16 -2.95 -6.40
N ALA A 313 -17.85 -3.87 -5.72
CA ALA A 313 -19.18 -4.35 -6.07
C ALA A 313 -20.22 -3.23 -6.14
N ASP A 314 -20.19 -2.27 -5.21
CA ASP A 314 -21.24 -1.26 -5.05
C ASP A 314 -21.15 -0.13 -6.09
N ILE A 315 -20.09 -0.08 -6.90
CA ILE A 315 -19.85 0.95 -7.93
C ILE A 315 -19.84 0.42 -9.36
N LYS A 316 -19.94 -0.90 -9.56
CA LYS A 316 -19.77 -1.55 -10.89
C LYS A 316 -20.72 -1.02 -11.94
N ASP A 317 -21.91 -0.68 -11.50
CA ASP A 317 -22.99 -0.22 -12.35
C ASP A 317 -22.85 1.27 -12.72
N SER A 318 -21.83 1.98 -12.23
CA SER A 318 -21.57 3.41 -12.44
C SER A 318 -22.65 4.38 -11.94
N ARG A 319 -23.75 3.91 -11.32
CA ARG A 319 -24.87 4.78 -10.91
C ARG A 319 -24.49 5.67 -9.74
N ALA A 320 -23.81 5.09 -8.74
CA ALA A 320 -23.25 5.86 -7.63
C ALA A 320 -22.29 6.95 -8.15
N TYR A 321 -21.44 6.63 -9.14
CA TYR A 321 -20.52 7.60 -9.72
C TYR A 321 -21.23 8.77 -10.42
N PHE A 322 -22.31 8.52 -11.16
CA PHE A 322 -23.09 9.62 -11.76
C PHE A 322 -23.62 10.60 -10.70
N HIS A 323 -24.20 10.09 -9.62
CA HIS A 323 -24.68 10.93 -8.51
C HIS A 323 -23.53 11.68 -7.81
N LEU A 324 -22.42 10.99 -7.56
CA LEU A 324 -21.24 11.59 -6.94
C LEU A 324 -20.67 12.72 -7.81
N LEU A 325 -20.40 12.45 -9.09
CA LEU A 325 -19.91 13.45 -10.05
C LEU A 325 -20.85 14.65 -10.11
N HIS A 326 -22.16 14.41 -10.18
CA HIS A 326 -23.14 15.49 -10.21
C HIS A 326 -23.13 16.36 -8.95
N GLN A 327 -22.92 15.77 -7.77
CA GLN A 327 -22.87 16.53 -6.51
C GLN A 327 -21.60 17.36 -6.37
N ILE A 328 -20.44 16.78 -6.69
CA ILE A 328 -19.14 17.43 -6.47
C ILE A 328 -18.81 18.47 -7.55
N ALA A 329 -19.49 18.41 -8.70
CA ALA A 329 -19.22 19.31 -9.81
C ALA A 329 -19.51 20.78 -9.43
N PRO A 330 -18.59 21.70 -9.73
CA PRO A 330 -18.75 23.14 -9.49
C PRO A 330 -20.07 23.70 -10.01
N LYS A 331 -20.79 24.40 -9.13
CA LYS A 331 -22.11 24.98 -9.44
C LYS A 331 -22.04 26.43 -9.92
N GLY A 332 -20.84 27.04 -9.95
CA GLY A 332 -20.65 28.43 -10.36
C GLY A 332 -21.21 29.45 -9.37
N GLN A 333 -21.31 29.06 -8.10
CA GLN A 333 -21.85 29.91 -7.03
C GLN A 333 -20.77 30.78 -6.36
N LYS A 334 -19.50 30.37 -6.47
CA LYS A 334 -18.34 31.09 -5.91
C LYS A 334 -17.69 31.95 -6.98
N GLU A 335 -17.22 33.12 -6.58
CA GLU A 335 -16.56 34.07 -7.49
C GLU A 335 -15.32 33.42 -8.14
N GLY A 336 -15.28 33.42 -9.48
CA GLY A 336 -14.20 32.81 -10.27
C GLY A 336 -14.31 31.29 -10.49
N GLU A 337 -15.34 30.62 -9.95
CA GLU A 337 -15.55 29.18 -10.17
C GLU A 337 -16.37 28.93 -11.46
N PRO A 338 -15.81 28.28 -12.50
CA PRO A 338 -16.57 27.95 -13.69
C PRO A 338 -17.61 26.86 -13.37
N GLN A 339 -18.86 27.07 -13.76
CA GLN A 339 -19.91 26.06 -13.65
C GLN A 339 -19.60 24.88 -14.59
N ILE A 340 -19.66 23.66 -14.07
CA ILE A 340 -19.48 22.42 -14.86
C ILE A 340 -20.71 21.53 -14.68
N ASP A 341 -21.59 21.50 -15.68
CA ASP A 341 -22.82 20.72 -15.60
C ASP A 341 -22.61 19.26 -15.98
N ILE A 342 -22.90 18.32 -15.07
CA ILE A 342 -22.80 16.88 -15.36
C ILE A 342 -24.05 16.39 -16.13
N ASN A 343 -23.84 15.78 -17.30
CA ASN A 343 -24.92 15.22 -18.10
C ASN A 343 -25.33 13.83 -17.58
N MET A 344 -26.56 13.72 -17.07
CA MET A 344 -27.13 12.50 -16.50
C MET A 344 -27.82 11.59 -17.53
N SER A 345 -27.83 11.91 -18.83
CA SER A 345 -28.49 11.09 -19.86
C SER A 345 -27.95 9.66 -19.93
N GLY A 346 -26.64 9.49 -19.70
CA GLY A 346 -26.00 8.18 -19.63
C GLY A 346 -26.43 7.32 -18.44
N PHE A 347 -27.05 7.89 -17.41
CA PHE A 347 -27.45 7.17 -16.19
C PHE A 347 -28.42 6.00 -16.45
N ASN A 348 -29.31 6.16 -17.43
CA ASN A 348 -30.31 5.14 -17.79
C ASN A 348 -29.85 4.19 -18.90
N GLU A 349 -28.60 4.30 -19.35
CA GLU A 349 -28.02 3.34 -20.30
C GLU A 349 -28.10 1.93 -19.72
N LYS A 350 -28.48 0.94 -20.53
CA LYS A 350 -28.71 -0.43 -20.05
C LYS A 350 -27.43 -1.24 -19.98
N ASP A 351 -26.51 -0.97 -20.90
CA ASP A 351 -25.21 -1.63 -20.96
C ASP A 351 -24.24 -0.98 -19.96
N ASP A 352 -23.76 -1.75 -18.99
CA ASP A 352 -22.91 -1.24 -17.90
C ASP A 352 -21.59 -0.66 -18.42
N LEU A 353 -21.02 -1.23 -19.48
CA LEU A 353 -19.76 -0.77 -20.07
C LEU A 353 -19.93 0.58 -20.77
N ARG A 354 -20.99 0.74 -21.56
CA ARG A 354 -21.36 2.03 -22.17
C ARG A 354 -21.72 3.06 -21.10
N ARG A 355 -22.43 2.66 -20.04
CA ARG A 355 -22.76 3.53 -18.92
C ARG A 355 -21.51 4.03 -18.20
N ALA A 356 -20.53 3.15 -17.98
CA ALA A 356 -19.23 3.51 -17.43
C ALA A 356 -18.46 4.47 -18.34
N GLU A 357 -18.48 4.28 -19.66
CA GLU A 357 -17.87 5.24 -20.60
C GLU A 357 -18.54 6.62 -20.53
N TYR A 358 -19.88 6.69 -20.51
CA TYR A 358 -20.57 7.97 -20.34
C TYR A 358 -20.23 8.65 -19.01
N MET A 359 -20.10 7.87 -17.93
CA MET A 359 -19.66 8.34 -16.62
C MET A 359 -18.24 8.93 -16.69
N LEU A 360 -17.30 8.23 -17.33
CA LEU A 360 -15.92 8.71 -17.48
C LEU A 360 -15.79 9.93 -18.39
N GLN A 361 -16.67 10.08 -19.39
CA GLN A 361 -16.78 11.34 -20.16
C GLN A 361 -17.21 12.51 -19.27
N GLN A 362 -18.08 12.28 -18.28
CA GLN A 362 -18.44 13.33 -17.32
C GLN A 362 -17.28 13.62 -16.36
N ALA A 363 -16.54 12.60 -15.92
CA ALA A 363 -15.32 12.79 -15.13
C ALA A 363 -14.24 13.56 -15.91
N ASP A 364 -14.15 13.38 -17.24
CA ASP A 364 -13.20 14.11 -18.10
C ASP A 364 -13.50 15.61 -18.16
N ARG A 365 -14.78 15.99 -18.08
CA ARG A 365 -15.18 17.41 -17.99
C ARG A 365 -14.72 18.07 -16.69
N LEU A 366 -14.58 17.28 -15.64
CA LEU A 366 -13.93 17.69 -14.38
C LEU A 366 -12.40 17.56 -14.47
N GLY A 367 -11.84 17.06 -15.57
CA GLY A 367 -10.42 16.71 -15.71
C GLY A 367 -9.97 15.65 -14.71
N CYS A 368 -10.85 14.69 -14.41
CA CYS A 368 -10.66 13.61 -13.43
C CYS A 368 -10.68 12.21 -14.06
N ARG A 369 -10.71 12.09 -15.39
CA ARG A 369 -10.64 10.79 -16.11
C ARG A 369 -9.24 10.20 -16.02
N GLN A 370 -8.91 9.63 -14.85
CA GLN A 370 -7.63 9.01 -14.55
C GLN A 370 -7.85 7.69 -13.79
N PHE A 371 -6.84 6.81 -13.81
CA PHE A 371 -6.78 5.51 -13.13
C PHE A 371 -7.73 4.41 -13.60
N VAL A 372 -8.93 4.73 -14.08
CA VAL A 372 -9.93 3.72 -14.49
C VAL A 372 -10.32 3.83 -15.96
N THR A 373 -10.49 2.68 -16.59
CA THR A 373 -11.22 2.50 -17.85
C THR A 373 -12.66 2.04 -17.58
N PRO A 374 -13.56 2.06 -18.57
CA PRO A 374 -14.90 1.51 -18.41
C PRO A 374 -14.90 0.05 -17.93
N ALA A 375 -13.95 -0.76 -18.40
CA ALA A 375 -13.81 -2.16 -17.99
C ALA A 375 -13.38 -2.30 -16.52
N ASP A 376 -12.55 -1.38 -16.01
CA ASP A 376 -12.10 -1.39 -14.60
C ASP A 376 -13.23 -1.04 -13.62
N VAL A 377 -14.13 -0.15 -14.06
CA VAL A 377 -15.33 0.20 -13.30
C VAL A 377 -16.27 -1.01 -13.24
N VAL A 378 -16.61 -1.59 -14.39
CA VAL A 378 -17.56 -2.73 -14.47
C VAL A 378 -17.00 -3.99 -13.81
N SER A 379 -15.69 -4.25 -13.93
CA SER A 379 -15.03 -5.34 -13.20
C SER A 379 -14.96 -5.08 -11.69
N GLY A 380 -15.12 -3.83 -11.26
CA GLY A 380 -15.07 -3.37 -9.88
C GLY A 380 -13.70 -3.54 -9.26
N ASN A 381 -12.63 -3.17 -10.00
CA ASN A 381 -11.27 -3.21 -9.50
C ASN A 381 -11.13 -2.25 -8.29
N PRO A 382 -10.97 -2.76 -7.06
CA PRO A 382 -11.03 -1.92 -5.86
C PRO A 382 -9.93 -0.87 -5.81
N LYS A 383 -8.74 -1.20 -6.34
CA LYS A 383 -7.55 -0.36 -6.29
C LYS A 383 -7.67 0.84 -7.22
N LEU A 384 -8.06 0.59 -8.48
CA LEU A 384 -8.21 1.63 -9.49
C LEU A 384 -9.41 2.53 -9.18
N ASN A 385 -10.54 1.95 -8.74
CA ASN A 385 -11.71 2.73 -8.34
C ASN A 385 -11.43 3.59 -7.10
N LEU A 386 -10.68 3.09 -6.11
CA LEU A 386 -10.24 3.89 -4.97
C LEU A 386 -9.34 5.05 -5.40
N ALA A 387 -8.40 4.82 -6.33
CA ALA A 387 -7.55 5.88 -6.88
C ALA A 387 -8.35 6.93 -7.66
N PHE A 388 -9.34 6.50 -8.44
CA PHE A 388 -10.27 7.39 -9.13
C PHE A 388 -11.06 8.26 -8.16
N VAL A 389 -11.62 7.67 -7.10
CA VAL A 389 -12.37 8.40 -6.06
C VAL A 389 -11.47 9.38 -5.31
N ALA A 390 -10.23 8.98 -4.97
CA ALA A 390 -9.26 9.86 -4.34
C ALA A 390 -8.91 11.07 -5.23
N ASN A 391 -8.74 10.84 -6.53
CA ASN A 391 -8.53 11.91 -7.50
C ASN A 391 -9.73 12.88 -7.59
N LEU A 392 -10.96 12.36 -7.50
CA LEU A 392 -12.16 13.20 -7.42
C LEU A 392 -12.16 14.05 -6.14
N PHE A 393 -11.87 13.44 -4.99
CA PHE A 393 -11.80 14.15 -3.71
C PHE A 393 -10.75 15.26 -3.74
N ASN A 394 -9.51 14.96 -4.16
CA ASN A 394 -8.42 15.93 -4.16
C ASN A 394 -8.71 17.15 -5.05
N LYS A 395 -9.45 16.96 -6.14
CA LYS A 395 -9.78 18.05 -7.06
C LYS A 395 -11.08 18.78 -6.69
N TYR A 396 -12.08 18.05 -6.21
CA TYR A 396 -13.40 18.57 -5.86
C TYR A 396 -13.90 17.94 -4.55
N PRO A 397 -13.37 18.36 -3.37
CA PRO A 397 -13.88 17.87 -2.10
C PRO A 397 -15.36 18.23 -1.91
N ALA A 398 -15.78 19.39 -2.41
CA ALA A 398 -17.15 19.91 -2.29
C ALA A 398 -17.69 19.90 -0.84
N LEU A 399 -16.81 20.09 0.14
CA LEU A 399 -17.14 20.24 1.55
C LEU A 399 -17.01 21.70 1.96
N THR A 400 -17.87 22.14 2.88
CA THR A 400 -17.78 23.45 3.51
C THR A 400 -17.40 23.23 4.96
N LYS A 401 -16.38 23.96 5.43
CA LYS A 401 -15.97 23.92 6.84
C LYS A 401 -17.18 24.28 7.72
N PRO A 402 -17.55 23.43 8.68
CA PRO A 402 -18.64 23.76 9.60
C PRO A 402 -18.27 24.99 10.44
N GLU A 403 -19.19 25.95 10.55
CA GLU A 403 -19.03 27.16 11.38
C GLU A 403 -19.30 26.90 12.88
N ASN A 404 -19.48 25.63 13.26
CA ASN A 404 -19.91 25.27 14.61
C ASN A 404 -18.86 25.65 15.67
N GLN A 405 -19.28 26.42 16.68
CA GLN A 405 -18.42 26.89 17.77
C GLN A 405 -18.02 25.79 18.75
N ASP A 406 -18.70 24.64 18.72
CA ASP A 406 -18.42 23.50 19.60
C ASP A 406 -17.26 22.60 19.10
N ILE A 407 -16.71 22.88 17.92
CA ILE A 407 -15.56 22.14 17.39
C ILE A 407 -14.28 22.74 17.93
N ASP A 408 -13.58 21.99 18.77
CA ASP A 408 -12.25 22.39 19.25
C ASP A 408 -11.19 22.14 18.17
N TRP A 409 -10.96 23.17 17.36
CA TRP A 409 -9.94 23.16 16.32
C TRP A 409 -8.51 23.05 16.85
N THR A 410 -8.27 23.29 18.14
CA THR A 410 -6.92 23.12 18.73
C THR A 410 -6.49 21.66 18.79
N LEU A 411 -7.44 20.72 18.69
CA LEU A 411 -7.17 19.28 18.59
C LEU A 411 -6.60 18.86 17.22
N LEU A 412 -6.63 19.73 16.21
CA LEU A 412 -6.12 19.43 14.86
C LEU A 412 -4.61 19.67 14.71
N GLU A 413 -3.84 19.69 15.80
CA GLU A 413 -2.38 19.70 15.69
C GLU A 413 -1.95 18.52 14.80
N GLY A 414 -1.42 18.85 13.62
CA GLY A 414 -1.01 17.85 12.64
C GLY A 414 0.15 16.99 13.15
N GLU A 415 0.34 15.85 12.50
CA GLU A 415 1.44 14.93 12.82
C GLU A 415 2.78 15.68 12.90
N THR A 416 3.48 15.53 14.03
CA THR A 416 4.79 16.16 14.20
C THR A 416 5.83 15.51 13.28
N ARG A 417 6.94 16.21 13.04
CA ARG A 417 8.03 15.68 12.21
C ARG A 417 8.60 14.35 12.73
N GLU A 418 8.71 14.20 14.05
CA GLU A 418 9.21 12.99 14.70
C GLU A 418 8.21 11.83 14.53
N GLU A 419 6.90 12.09 14.72
CA GLU A 419 5.83 11.10 14.51
C GLU A 419 5.82 10.58 13.08
N ARG A 420 5.84 11.48 12.09
CA ARG A 420 5.88 11.12 10.67
C ARG A 420 7.07 10.24 10.32
N THR A 421 8.23 10.60 10.85
CA THR A 421 9.46 9.85 10.63
C THR A 421 9.36 8.43 11.18
N PHE A 422 8.81 8.28 12.39
CA PHE A 422 8.62 6.97 12.99
C PHE A 422 7.55 6.15 12.28
N ARG A 423 6.42 6.75 11.91
CA ARG A 423 5.38 6.08 11.11
C ARG A 423 5.93 5.56 9.80
N ASN A 424 6.64 6.41 9.04
CA ASN A 424 7.25 6.02 7.77
C ASN A 424 8.30 4.90 7.97
N TRP A 425 9.13 5.02 9.02
CA TRP A 425 10.09 3.96 9.36
C TRP A 425 9.37 2.62 9.64
N MET A 426 8.32 2.59 10.46
CA MET A 426 7.57 1.36 10.74
C MET A 426 6.95 0.77 9.47
N ASN A 427 6.26 1.59 8.69
CA ASN A 427 5.58 1.16 7.47
C ASN A 427 6.57 0.63 6.43
N SER A 428 7.76 1.24 6.33
CA SER A 428 8.82 0.78 5.43
C SER A 428 9.36 -0.62 5.79
N LEU A 429 9.21 -1.05 7.05
CA LEU A 429 9.57 -2.40 7.51
C LEU A 429 8.48 -3.45 7.25
N GLY A 430 7.33 -3.03 6.71
CA GLY A 430 6.22 -3.92 6.33
C GLY A 430 5.42 -4.43 7.52
N VAL A 431 5.15 -3.58 8.52
CA VAL A 431 4.27 -3.92 9.64
C VAL A 431 2.80 -4.05 9.19
N SER A 432 2.04 -4.88 9.90
CA SER A 432 0.61 -5.10 9.66
C SER A 432 -0.18 -5.07 10.97
N PRO A 433 -1.22 -4.23 11.12
CA PRO A 433 -1.77 -3.30 10.12
C PRO A 433 -0.81 -2.16 9.78
N HIS A 434 -1.10 -1.46 8.67
CA HIS A 434 -0.39 -0.23 8.30
C HIS A 434 -0.64 0.84 9.36
N VAL A 435 0.40 1.57 9.75
CA VAL A 435 0.29 2.64 10.75
C VAL A 435 -0.13 3.92 10.05
N ASN A 436 -1.34 4.39 10.32
CA ASN A 436 -1.84 5.69 9.91
C ASN A 436 -1.67 6.69 11.05
N HIS A 437 -2.03 6.29 12.28
CA HIS A 437 -2.08 7.14 13.47
C HIS A 437 -1.28 6.51 14.60
N LEU A 438 -0.08 7.04 14.86
CA LEU A 438 0.91 6.42 15.76
C LEU A 438 0.33 6.07 17.14
N TYR A 439 -0.44 6.98 17.75
CA TYR A 439 -0.96 6.79 19.12
C TYR A 439 -2.24 5.97 19.19
N GLY A 440 -2.94 5.76 18.07
CA GLY A 440 -4.10 4.87 17.99
C GLY A 440 -3.71 3.44 17.60
N ASP A 441 -2.87 3.31 16.58
CA ASP A 441 -2.53 2.03 15.95
C ASP A 441 -1.55 1.19 16.77
N LEU A 442 -0.84 1.79 17.75
CA LEU A 442 0.09 1.09 18.63
C LEU A 442 -0.53 0.63 19.96
N GLN A 443 -1.80 0.97 20.24
CA GLN A 443 -2.44 0.72 21.55
C GLN A 443 -2.66 -0.75 21.89
N ASP A 444 -2.58 -1.66 20.91
CA ASP A 444 -2.64 -3.11 21.15
C ASP A 444 -1.26 -3.80 21.09
N ALA A 445 -0.21 -2.99 20.90
CA ALA A 445 1.18 -3.37 20.76
C ALA A 445 1.52 -4.37 19.64
N LEU A 446 0.59 -4.74 18.74
CA LEU A 446 0.88 -5.74 17.69
C LEU A 446 1.96 -5.27 16.72
N VAL A 447 1.94 -3.98 16.36
CA VAL A 447 2.99 -3.35 15.53
C VAL A 447 4.32 -3.34 16.29
N ILE A 448 4.32 -2.95 17.56
CA ILE A 448 5.52 -2.93 18.41
C ILE A 448 6.16 -4.32 18.50
N LEU A 449 5.34 -5.36 18.67
CA LEU A 449 5.78 -6.76 18.73
C LEU A 449 6.40 -7.20 17.40
N GLN A 450 5.85 -6.82 16.25
CA GLN A 450 6.51 -7.08 14.95
C GLN A 450 7.86 -6.36 14.84
N LEU A 451 7.97 -5.12 15.33
CA LEU A 451 9.23 -4.38 15.30
C LEU A 451 10.32 -5.07 16.14
N TYR A 452 9.96 -5.72 17.25
CA TYR A 452 10.92 -6.53 18.02
C TYR A 452 11.57 -7.63 17.17
N GLU A 453 10.81 -8.33 16.34
CA GLU A 453 11.37 -9.33 15.41
C GLU A 453 12.32 -8.69 14.39
N LYS A 454 11.97 -7.49 13.87
CA LYS A 454 12.81 -6.73 12.93
C LYS A 454 14.15 -6.31 13.54
N ILE A 455 14.22 -6.17 14.87
CA ILE A 455 15.46 -5.89 15.62
C ILE A 455 16.06 -7.15 16.26
N LYS A 456 15.72 -8.34 15.75
CA LYS A 456 16.26 -9.65 16.19
C LYS A 456 15.98 -9.94 17.68
N VAL A 457 14.88 -9.43 18.23
CA VAL A 457 14.37 -9.78 19.55
C VAL A 457 13.22 -10.78 19.38
N PRO A 458 13.37 -12.04 19.84
CA PRO A 458 12.33 -13.05 19.65
C PRO A 458 11.02 -12.70 20.38
N VAL A 459 9.90 -12.92 19.70
CA VAL A 459 8.55 -12.73 20.23
C VAL A 459 7.84 -14.08 20.32
N ASP A 460 7.26 -14.38 21.48
CA ASP A 460 6.40 -15.55 21.68
C ASP A 460 4.96 -15.20 21.32
N TRP A 461 4.61 -15.42 20.05
CA TRP A 461 3.28 -15.14 19.52
C TRP A 461 2.15 -15.94 20.15
N ASN A 462 2.44 -16.99 20.95
CA ASN A 462 1.41 -17.71 21.70
C ASN A 462 0.90 -16.91 22.89
N LYS A 463 1.67 -15.93 23.38
CA LYS A 463 1.26 -15.00 24.45
C LYS A 463 0.52 -13.77 23.92
N VAL A 464 0.50 -13.57 22.61
CA VAL A 464 -0.02 -12.36 21.98
C VAL A 464 -1.49 -12.54 21.61
N ASN A 465 -2.33 -11.66 22.13
CA ASN A 465 -3.75 -11.61 21.80
C ASN A 465 -3.96 -10.89 20.47
N LYS A 466 -4.65 -11.53 19.51
CA LYS A 466 -4.91 -10.99 18.17
C LYS A 466 -6.39 -10.57 18.01
N PRO A 467 -6.69 -9.56 17.17
CA PRO A 467 -8.07 -9.22 16.82
C PRO A 467 -8.75 -10.36 16.02
N PRO A 468 -10.10 -10.39 15.98
CA PRO A 468 -11.02 -9.45 16.62
C PRO A 468 -11.09 -9.66 18.13
N TYR A 469 -10.95 -8.57 18.89
CA TYR A 469 -11.04 -8.62 20.34
C TYR A 469 -12.50 -8.75 20.80
N PRO A 470 -12.79 -9.54 21.85
CA PRO A 470 -14.13 -9.60 22.42
C PRO A 470 -14.58 -8.22 22.93
N LYS A 471 -15.84 -7.85 22.68
CA LYS A 471 -16.39 -6.54 23.12
C LYS A 471 -16.20 -6.30 24.63
N LEU A 472 -16.38 -7.34 25.44
CA LEU A 472 -16.06 -7.34 26.87
C LEU A 472 -14.63 -7.85 27.05
N GLY A 473 -13.75 -7.02 27.62
CA GLY A 473 -12.37 -7.40 27.91
C GLY A 473 -11.35 -7.12 26.80
N ALA A 474 -11.75 -6.48 25.69
CA ALA A 474 -10.81 -6.02 24.65
C ALA A 474 -9.64 -5.22 25.23
N ASN A 475 -9.92 -4.27 26.13
CA ASN A 475 -8.88 -3.44 26.72
C ASN A 475 -7.88 -4.25 27.55
N MET A 476 -8.34 -5.26 28.28
CA MET A 476 -7.46 -6.15 29.03
C MET A 476 -6.53 -6.94 28.11
N LYS A 477 -7.03 -7.40 26.95
CA LYS A 477 -6.22 -8.12 25.95
C LYS A 477 -5.16 -7.24 25.29
N LYS A 478 -5.51 -5.99 24.99
CA LYS A 478 -4.55 -4.99 24.50
C LYS A 478 -3.48 -4.69 25.57
N LEU A 479 -3.91 -4.47 26.81
CA LEU A 479 -3.01 -4.22 27.94
C LEU A 479 -2.05 -5.40 28.22
N GLU A 480 -2.52 -6.65 28.13
CA GLU A 480 -1.67 -7.84 28.20
C GLU A 480 -0.55 -7.80 27.14
N ASN A 481 -0.88 -7.45 25.89
CA ASN A 481 0.12 -7.30 24.83
C ASN A 481 1.09 -6.15 25.10
N CYS A 482 0.60 -4.99 25.55
CA CYS A 482 1.43 -3.83 25.86
C CYS A 482 2.40 -4.11 27.03
N ASN A 483 1.94 -4.81 28.07
CA ASN A 483 2.81 -5.25 29.16
C ASN A 483 3.91 -6.18 28.64
N TYR A 484 3.55 -7.14 27.79
CA TYR A 484 4.54 -8.03 27.17
C TYR A 484 5.55 -7.27 26.29
N ALA A 485 5.10 -6.28 25.52
CA ALA A 485 5.98 -5.43 24.72
C ALA A 485 6.95 -4.60 25.58
N VAL A 486 6.51 -4.09 26.74
CA VAL A 486 7.39 -3.39 27.70
C VAL A 486 8.38 -4.36 28.33
N ASP A 487 7.93 -5.57 28.68
CA ASP A 487 8.79 -6.61 29.23
C ASP A 487 9.91 -6.98 28.25
N LEU A 488 9.59 -7.21 26.97
CA LEU A 488 10.58 -7.44 25.91
C LEU A 488 11.59 -6.30 25.79
N GLY A 489 11.12 -5.06 25.93
CA GLY A 489 11.94 -3.86 25.92
C GLY A 489 12.95 -3.85 27.07
N LYS A 490 12.50 -4.12 28.29
CA LYS A 490 13.38 -4.23 29.47
C LYS A 490 14.30 -5.46 29.37
N HIS A 491 13.74 -6.58 28.94
CA HIS A 491 14.36 -7.91 28.84
C HIS A 491 13.75 -8.71 27.66
N PRO A 492 14.50 -9.05 26.60
CA PRO A 492 15.95 -9.06 26.48
C PRO A 492 16.55 -7.81 25.81
N ALA A 493 15.76 -6.86 25.32
CA ALA A 493 16.26 -5.76 24.49
C ALA A 493 17.11 -4.72 25.25
N LYS A 494 17.01 -4.67 26.59
CA LYS A 494 17.77 -3.77 27.48
C LYS A 494 17.55 -2.28 27.21
N PHE A 495 16.33 -1.91 26.86
CA PHE A 495 15.91 -0.52 26.76
C PHE A 495 15.76 0.13 28.14
N SER A 496 16.00 1.44 28.18
CA SER A 496 15.73 2.27 29.35
C SER A 496 14.24 2.65 29.33
N LEU A 497 13.41 1.85 30.00
CA LEU A 497 11.96 2.05 30.10
C LEU A 497 11.54 2.37 31.54
N VAL A 498 12.34 3.19 32.23
CA VAL A 498 12.03 3.64 33.60
C VAL A 498 10.77 4.50 33.56
N GLY A 499 9.75 4.12 34.33
CA GLY A 499 8.48 4.83 34.35
C GLY A 499 7.56 4.57 33.15
N ILE A 500 7.88 3.60 32.29
CA ILE A 500 7.00 3.15 31.19
C ILE A 500 6.41 1.79 31.56
N GLY A 501 5.09 1.71 31.58
CA GLY A 501 4.28 0.51 31.75
C GLY A 501 3.42 0.20 30.52
N GLY A 502 2.78 -0.97 30.48
CA GLY A 502 1.88 -1.33 29.39
C GLY A 502 0.64 -0.45 29.31
N GLN A 503 0.19 0.09 30.45
CA GLN A 503 -0.94 1.02 30.51
C GLN A 503 -0.66 2.29 29.69
N ASP A 504 0.54 2.86 29.80
CA ASP A 504 0.92 4.07 29.07
C ASP A 504 0.84 3.89 27.55
N LEU A 505 1.24 2.71 27.06
CA LEU A 505 1.15 2.37 25.63
C LEU A 505 -0.31 2.11 25.22
N ASN A 506 -1.07 1.42 26.05
CA ASN A 506 -2.47 1.10 25.77
C ASN A 506 -3.37 2.34 25.76
N ASP A 507 -3.05 3.33 26.60
CA ASP A 507 -3.71 4.64 26.63
C ASP A 507 -3.24 5.57 25.48
N GLY A 508 -2.19 5.18 24.74
CA GLY A 508 -1.65 5.99 23.63
C GLY A 508 -0.89 7.23 24.10
N ASN A 509 -0.18 7.17 25.24
CA ASN A 509 0.58 8.32 25.75
C ASN A 509 1.65 8.76 24.72
N PRO A 510 1.60 10.01 24.21
CA PRO A 510 2.50 10.45 23.14
C PRO A 510 3.98 10.35 23.49
N THR A 511 4.37 10.94 24.62
CA THR A 511 5.76 11.01 25.07
C THR A 511 6.38 9.62 25.29
N LEU A 512 5.64 8.73 25.97
CA LEU A 512 6.15 7.42 26.34
C LEU A 512 6.16 6.45 25.15
N THR A 513 5.19 6.58 24.24
CA THR A 513 5.17 5.83 22.97
C THR A 513 6.35 6.23 22.10
N LEU A 514 6.59 7.53 21.88
CA LEU A 514 7.74 8.02 21.13
C LEU A 514 9.08 7.59 21.76
N ALA A 515 9.18 7.57 23.10
CA ALA A 515 10.39 7.14 23.79
C ALA A 515 10.73 5.66 23.54
N LEU A 516 9.72 4.78 23.50
CA LEU A 516 9.91 3.36 23.16
C LEU A 516 10.26 3.18 21.68
N VAL A 517 9.50 3.82 20.80
CA VAL A 517 9.69 3.76 19.34
C VAL A 517 11.09 4.24 18.94
N TRP A 518 11.56 5.34 19.53
CA TRP A 518 12.93 5.82 19.35
C TRP A 518 13.98 4.75 19.71
N GLN A 519 13.80 4.04 20.84
CA GLN A 519 14.75 3.01 21.25
C GLN A 519 14.74 1.80 20.31
N LEU A 520 13.56 1.44 19.77
CA LEU A 520 13.44 0.43 18.72
C LEU A 520 14.19 0.85 17.45
N MET A 521 13.98 2.08 16.96
CA MET A 521 14.66 2.62 15.77
C MET A 521 16.17 2.72 15.96
N ARG A 522 16.62 3.19 17.13
CA ARG A 522 18.04 3.25 17.48
C ARG A 522 18.67 1.86 17.47
N ARG A 523 18.03 0.87 18.10
CA ARG A 523 18.50 -0.52 18.11
C ARG A 523 18.52 -1.12 16.71
N TYR A 524 17.50 -0.88 15.90
CA TYR A 524 17.47 -1.29 14.50
C TYR A 524 18.69 -0.77 13.73
N THR A 525 18.99 0.52 13.88
CA THR A 525 20.12 1.18 13.23
C THR A 525 21.46 0.61 13.70
N LEU A 526 21.62 0.34 14.99
CA LEU A 526 22.84 -0.23 15.56
C LEU A 526 23.03 -1.71 15.20
N ASN A 527 21.97 -2.51 15.11
CA ASN A 527 22.07 -3.91 14.67
C ASN A 527 22.61 -4.01 13.24
N VAL A 528 22.26 -3.06 12.37
CA VAL A 528 22.82 -2.96 11.01
C VAL A 528 24.34 -2.71 11.05
N LEU A 529 24.86 -2.05 12.10
CA LEU A 529 26.29 -1.85 12.33
C LEU A 529 26.98 -3.06 12.96
N GLU A 530 26.32 -3.75 13.90
CA GLU A 530 26.86 -4.95 14.56
C GLU A 530 27.12 -6.09 13.56
N ASP A 531 26.26 -6.22 12.54
CA ASP A 531 26.46 -7.19 11.44
C ASP A 531 27.70 -6.86 10.55
N LEU A 532 28.35 -5.71 10.76
CA LEU A 532 29.47 -5.20 9.93
C LEU A 532 30.80 -5.03 10.68
N GLY A 533 30.83 -5.23 11.99
CA GLY A 533 32.03 -5.06 12.82
C GLY A 533 32.47 -6.35 13.51
N ASP A 534 33.70 -6.38 14.04
CA ASP A 534 34.29 -7.48 14.82
C ASP A 534 33.67 -7.67 16.22
N GLY A 535 32.35 -7.51 16.36
CA GLY A 535 31.61 -7.77 17.60
C GLY A 535 31.65 -6.66 18.66
N GLN A 536 32.16 -5.46 18.34
CA GLN A 536 32.01 -4.29 19.22
C GLN A 536 30.60 -3.69 19.09
N LYS A 537 29.88 -3.57 20.21
CA LYS A 537 28.59 -2.87 20.26
C LYS A 537 28.80 -1.40 19.93
N ALA A 538 28.35 -0.97 18.76
CA ALA A 538 28.43 0.44 18.36
C ALA A 538 27.67 1.32 19.37
N ASN A 539 28.39 2.29 19.94
CA ASN A 539 27.84 3.34 20.79
C ASN A 539 28.11 4.71 20.12
N ASP A 540 27.53 5.77 20.70
CA ASP A 540 27.60 7.11 20.14
C ASP A 540 29.07 7.59 19.96
N ASP A 541 29.95 7.27 20.91
CA ASP A 541 31.37 7.64 20.87
C ASP A 541 32.14 6.92 19.74
N ILE A 542 31.84 5.64 19.52
CA ILE A 542 32.43 4.85 18.42
C ILE A 542 32.05 5.47 17.07
N ILE A 543 30.79 5.87 16.90
CA ILE A 543 30.33 6.48 15.64
C ILE A 543 31.02 7.82 15.41
N VAL A 544 31.09 8.69 16.43
CA VAL A 544 31.78 10.00 16.31
C VAL A 544 33.27 9.82 16.00
N SER A 545 33.93 8.87 16.66
CA SER A 545 35.34 8.55 16.41
C SER A 545 35.55 8.08 14.96
N TRP A 546 34.69 7.15 14.49
CA TRP A 546 34.75 6.64 13.12
C TRP A 546 34.54 7.75 12.08
N VAL A 547 33.57 8.65 12.30
CA VAL A 547 33.30 9.79 11.41
C VAL A 547 34.55 10.66 11.28
N ASN A 548 35.13 11.07 12.41
CA ASN A 548 36.29 11.97 12.42
C ASN A 548 37.54 11.30 11.84
N GLN A 549 37.73 10.00 12.10
CA GLN A 549 38.83 9.24 11.49
C GLN A 549 38.67 9.16 9.97
N THR A 550 37.48 8.81 9.48
CA THR A 550 37.18 8.71 8.05
C THR A 550 37.38 10.04 7.33
N LEU A 551 36.92 11.15 7.92
CA LEU A 551 37.12 12.49 7.37
C LEU A 551 38.61 12.86 7.31
N LYS A 552 39.37 12.56 8.36
CA LYS A 552 40.81 12.83 8.43
C LYS A 552 41.60 12.03 7.41
N GLU A 553 41.30 10.74 7.26
CA GLU A 553 41.95 9.85 6.27
C GLU A 553 41.68 10.30 4.83
N ALA A 554 40.50 10.86 4.56
CA ALA A 554 40.14 11.46 3.28
C ALA A 554 40.68 12.90 3.09
N GLY A 555 41.45 13.44 4.05
CA GLY A 555 42.01 14.79 3.98
C GLY A 555 40.98 15.93 4.07
N LYS A 556 39.79 15.66 4.62
CA LYS A 556 38.74 16.66 4.83
C LYS A 556 39.02 17.48 6.09
N SER A 557 38.66 18.76 6.07
CA SER A 557 38.89 19.68 7.21
C SER A 557 37.74 19.69 8.24
N THR A 558 36.58 19.16 7.89
CA THR A 558 35.42 19.10 8.81
C THR A 558 35.61 18.02 9.87
N SER A 559 35.06 18.25 11.05
CA SER A 559 34.98 17.28 12.15
C SER A 559 33.76 17.58 13.02
N ILE A 560 33.30 16.60 13.78
CA ILE A 560 32.20 16.77 14.75
C ILE A 560 32.66 16.40 16.17
N GLN A 561 32.23 17.15 17.17
CA GLN A 561 32.52 16.82 18.57
C GLN A 561 31.54 15.80 19.16
N ASN A 562 30.27 15.89 18.77
CA ASN A 562 29.17 15.02 19.19
C ASN A 562 27.94 15.33 18.31
N PHE A 563 26.84 14.59 18.48
CA PHE A 563 25.62 14.79 17.69
C PHE A 563 24.82 16.07 18.02
N LYS A 564 25.28 16.91 18.96
CA LYS A 564 24.73 18.24 19.27
C LYS A 564 25.58 19.37 18.71
N ASP A 565 26.68 19.05 18.03
CA ASP A 565 27.60 20.03 17.47
C ASP A 565 26.90 20.95 16.46
N LYS A 566 26.91 22.26 16.73
CA LYS A 566 26.20 23.25 15.92
C LYS A 566 26.76 23.39 14.50
N THR A 567 28.00 22.97 14.25
CA THR A 567 28.58 22.97 12.91
C THR A 567 27.85 22.02 11.95
N ILE A 568 27.17 21.00 12.48
CA ILE A 568 26.35 20.05 11.71
C ILE A 568 25.20 20.76 10.97
N SER A 569 24.72 21.90 11.48
CA SER A 569 23.67 22.71 10.83
C SER A 569 24.03 23.14 9.41
N THR A 570 25.31 23.19 9.07
CA THR A 570 25.79 23.52 7.71
C THR A 570 25.71 22.35 6.73
N SER A 571 25.50 21.14 7.23
CA SER A 571 25.60 19.86 6.52
C SER A 571 26.96 19.55 5.88
N LEU A 572 27.98 20.41 6.04
CA LEU A 572 29.29 20.23 5.41
C LEU A 572 29.99 18.95 5.87
N ALA A 573 29.95 18.66 7.18
CA ALA A 573 30.53 17.41 7.71
C ALA A 573 29.83 16.15 7.15
N VAL A 574 28.52 16.23 6.86
CA VAL A 574 27.75 15.13 6.28
C VAL A 574 28.13 14.96 4.79
N VAL A 575 28.20 16.06 4.05
CA VAL A 575 28.63 16.09 2.64
C VAL A 575 30.05 15.55 2.48
N ASP A 576 30.99 16.04 3.29
CA ASP A 576 32.39 15.61 3.27
C ASP A 576 32.54 14.13 3.64
N LEU A 577 31.73 13.63 4.57
CA LEU A 577 31.72 12.23 4.94
C LEU A 577 31.17 11.35 3.81
N ILE A 578 30.13 11.80 3.10
CA ILE A 578 29.60 11.09 1.92
C ILE A 578 30.68 10.98 0.83
N ASP A 579 31.38 12.07 0.55
CA ASP A 579 32.50 12.06 -0.41
C ASP A 579 33.67 11.20 0.07
N ALA A 580 33.96 11.18 1.38
CA ALA A 580 34.98 10.28 1.94
C ALA A 580 34.60 8.80 1.78
N ILE A 581 33.32 8.45 1.97
CA ILE A 581 32.81 7.09 1.78
C ILE A 581 32.82 6.70 0.30
N GLN A 582 32.43 7.62 -0.59
CA GLN A 582 32.38 7.42 -2.02
C GLN A 582 32.98 8.63 -2.76
N PRO A 583 34.31 8.60 -3.02
CA PRO A 583 35.00 9.73 -3.65
C PRO A 583 34.42 10.11 -5.01
N GLY A 584 34.23 11.41 -5.22
CA GLY A 584 33.77 11.98 -6.48
C GLY A 584 32.26 11.88 -6.71
N CYS A 585 31.48 11.44 -5.71
CA CYS A 585 30.02 11.45 -5.83
C CYS A 585 29.40 12.83 -5.55
N ILE A 586 30.07 13.68 -4.77
CA ILE A 586 29.62 15.02 -4.44
C ILE A 586 30.10 16.01 -5.50
N ASN A 587 29.18 16.84 -6.00
CA ASN A 587 29.53 18.03 -6.75
C ASN A 587 29.58 19.24 -5.81
N TYR A 588 30.79 19.64 -5.41
CA TYR A 588 31.00 20.74 -4.47
C TYR A 588 30.59 22.11 -5.03
N ASP A 589 30.45 22.28 -6.35
CA ASP A 589 29.92 23.52 -6.94
C ASP A 589 28.47 23.78 -6.54
N LEU A 590 27.74 22.74 -6.14
CA LEU A 590 26.36 22.81 -5.67
C LEU A 590 26.25 23.03 -4.16
N VAL A 591 27.37 22.95 -3.43
CA VAL A 591 27.44 23.03 -1.98
C VAL A 591 27.89 24.42 -1.57
N LYS A 592 27.06 25.12 -0.80
CA LYS A 592 27.38 26.48 -0.34
C LYS A 592 28.31 26.40 0.87
N THR A 593 29.34 27.26 0.92
CA THR A 593 30.33 27.31 2.01
C THR A 593 30.53 28.75 2.54
N GLY A 594 31.21 28.90 3.68
CA GLY A 594 31.50 30.20 4.27
C GLY A 594 30.37 30.70 5.19
N HIS A 595 29.95 31.95 5.03
CA HIS A 595 28.84 32.50 5.81
C HIS A 595 27.49 32.07 5.21
N LEU A 596 26.86 31.05 5.80
CA LEU A 596 25.63 30.45 5.30
C LEU A 596 24.38 31.07 5.95
N SER A 597 23.42 31.45 5.11
CA SER A 597 22.05 31.74 5.55
C SER A 597 21.29 30.45 5.92
N GLU A 598 20.12 30.57 6.55
CA GLU A 598 19.27 29.40 6.85
C GLU A 598 18.81 28.67 5.57
N ASP A 599 18.53 29.41 4.49
CA ASP A 599 18.21 28.82 3.19
C ASP A 599 19.40 28.05 2.59
N ASP A 600 20.63 28.56 2.77
CA ASP A 600 21.83 27.86 2.31
C ASP A 600 22.03 26.54 3.06
N LYS A 601 21.84 26.56 4.37
CA LYS A 601 21.90 25.37 5.23
C LYS A 601 20.85 24.34 4.81
N GLN A 602 19.61 24.80 4.58
CA GLN A 602 18.50 23.96 4.14
C GLN A 602 18.79 23.32 2.77
N ASN A 603 19.32 24.09 1.81
CA ASN A 603 19.71 23.59 0.50
C ASN A 603 20.86 22.57 0.57
N ASN A 604 21.85 22.80 1.43
CA ASN A 604 22.92 21.83 1.67
C ASN A 604 22.39 20.55 2.32
N ALA A 605 21.45 20.66 3.27
CA ALA A 605 20.85 19.53 3.96
C ALA A 605 19.99 18.66 3.01
N LYS A 606 19.16 19.28 2.15
CA LYS A 606 18.39 18.60 1.09
C LYS A 606 19.31 17.79 0.18
N TYR A 607 20.41 18.39 -0.25
CA TYR A 607 21.41 17.73 -1.07
C TYR A 607 22.10 16.58 -0.31
N ALA A 608 22.54 16.80 0.92
CA ALA A 608 23.23 15.81 1.74
C ALA A 608 22.36 14.56 2.01
N VAL A 609 21.09 14.74 2.37
CA VAL A 609 20.16 13.61 2.60
C VAL A 609 19.95 12.80 1.32
N SER A 610 19.74 13.47 0.19
CA SER A 610 19.55 12.80 -1.11
C SER A 610 20.83 12.07 -1.53
N MET A 611 21.99 12.68 -1.33
CA MET A 611 23.28 12.08 -1.59
C MET A 611 23.58 10.86 -0.71
N ALA A 612 23.22 10.91 0.57
CA ALA A 612 23.32 9.76 1.47
C ALA A 612 22.46 8.58 0.97
N ARG A 613 21.22 8.85 0.57
CA ARG A 613 20.30 7.85 -0.01
C ARG A 613 20.84 7.28 -1.33
N ARG A 614 21.42 8.12 -2.18
CA ARG A 614 22.00 7.73 -3.48
C ARG A 614 23.17 6.75 -3.33
N ILE A 615 24.07 7.00 -2.37
CA ILE A 615 25.17 6.07 -2.10
C ILE A 615 24.70 4.77 -1.43
N GLY A 616 23.45 4.68 -0.97
CA GLY A 616 22.83 3.48 -0.40
C GLY A 616 22.56 3.53 1.10
N ALA A 617 22.72 4.68 1.77
CA ALA A 617 22.41 4.81 3.19
C ALA A 617 20.88 4.97 3.41
N ARG A 618 20.32 4.18 4.34
CA ARG A 618 18.88 4.18 4.66
C ARG A 618 18.51 5.30 5.65
N VAL A 619 18.57 6.54 5.16
CA VAL A 619 18.34 7.74 5.99
C VAL A 619 16.87 8.17 5.99
N TYR A 620 16.25 8.15 7.18
CA TYR A 620 14.89 8.65 7.43
C TYR A 620 14.86 10.11 7.92
N ALA A 621 16.01 10.67 8.29
CA ALA A 621 16.10 12.07 8.71
C ALA A 621 15.66 13.02 7.59
N LEU A 622 15.03 14.11 8.00
CA LEU A 622 14.65 15.19 7.11
C LEU A 622 15.75 16.28 7.11
N PRO A 623 15.84 17.10 6.05
CA PRO A 623 16.84 18.17 5.97
C PRO A 623 16.84 19.08 7.20
N GLU A 624 15.66 19.41 7.72
CA GLU A 624 15.49 20.28 8.89
C GLU A 624 16.07 19.66 10.17
N ASP A 625 16.12 18.33 10.27
CA ASP A 625 16.75 17.65 11.41
C ASP A 625 18.26 17.91 11.48
N LEU A 626 18.91 18.09 10.33
CA LEU A 626 20.32 18.47 10.26
C LEU A 626 20.50 19.95 10.58
N VAL A 627 19.69 20.83 9.98
CA VAL A 627 19.77 22.29 10.17
C VAL A 627 19.53 22.66 11.63
N GLU A 628 18.50 22.10 12.26
CA GLU A 628 18.17 22.33 13.68
C GLU A 628 19.07 21.55 14.64
N VAL A 629 19.86 20.60 14.13
CA VAL A 629 20.74 19.71 14.89
C VAL A 629 19.95 18.89 15.93
N LYS A 630 18.98 18.11 15.46
CA LYS A 630 18.20 17.18 16.30
C LYS A 630 19.06 15.95 16.63
N PRO A 631 19.55 15.79 17.87
CA PRO A 631 20.65 14.86 18.14
C PRO A 631 20.32 13.40 17.83
N LYS A 632 19.06 13.00 18.08
CA LYS A 632 18.54 11.67 17.74
C LYS A 632 18.66 11.38 16.24
N MET A 633 18.17 12.29 15.41
CA MET A 633 18.17 12.12 13.95
C MET A 633 19.55 12.31 13.33
N VAL A 634 20.35 13.23 13.87
CA VAL A 634 21.76 13.40 13.47
C VAL A 634 22.55 12.11 13.73
N MET A 635 22.35 11.47 14.89
CA MET A 635 23.00 10.19 15.22
C MET A 635 22.63 9.09 14.20
N THR A 636 21.36 8.98 13.82
CA THR A 636 20.94 7.96 12.84
C THR A 636 21.52 8.22 11.46
N VAL A 637 21.66 9.48 11.02
CA VAL A 637 22.32 9.84 9.75
C VAL A 637 23.76 9.32 9.73
N PHE A 638 24.56 9.66 10.75
CA PHE A 638 25.96 9.22 10.82
C PHE A 638 26.09 7.71 10.98
N ALA A 639 25.22 7.07 11.76
CA ALA A 639 25.19 5.61 11.89
C ALA A 639 24.86 4.93 10.55
N CYS A 640 23.88 5.42 9.79
CA CYS A 640 23.56 4.87 8.47
C CYS A 640 24.70 5.06 7.46
N LEU A 641 25.41 6.20 7.51
CA LEU A 641 26.59 6.45 6.68
C LEU A 641 27.75 5.52 7.07
N MET A 642 27.99 5.31 8.37
CA MET A 642 28.96 4.33 8.87
C MET A 642 28.66 2.92 8.36
N GLY A 643 27.40 2.48 8.46
CA GLY A 643 26.98 1.17 7.96
C GLY A 643 27.16 1.03 6.44
N ARG A 644 27.12 2.12 5.69
CA ARG A 644 27.46 2.10 4.27
C ARG A 644 28.97 2.09 4.02
N GLY A 645 29.73 2.89 4.76
CA GLY A 645 31.18 2.99 4.64
C GLY A 645 31.90 1.67 4.98
N MET A 646 31.48 0.99 6.04
CA MET A 646 32.11 -0.27 6.48
C MET A 646 31.83 -1.45 5.55
N LYS A 647 30.73 -1.44 4.78
CA LYS A 647 30.42 -2.49 3.78
C LYS A 647 31.35 -2.51 2.57
N ARG A 648 32.22 -1.52 2.40
CA ARG A 648 33.13 -1.40 1.25
C ARG A 648 34.48 -2.09 1.46
N VAL A 649 34.74 -2.66 2.64
CA VAL A 649 35.95 -3.44 2.94
C VAL A 649 35.77 -4.89 2.53
#